data_AF-R5KP92-F1
#
_entry.id   AF-R5KP92-F1
#
_cell.length_a   1.000
_cell.length_b   1.000
_cell.length_c   1.000
_cell.angle_alpha   90.00
_cell.angle_beta   90.00
_cell.angle_gamma   90.00
#
_symmetry.space_group_name_H-M   'P 1'
#
loop_
_entity.id
_entity.type
_entity.pdbx_description
1 polymer ?
#
loop_
_entity_poly.entity_id
_entity_poly.type
_entity_poly.pdbx_seq_one_letter_code
_entity_poly.pdbx_strand_id
1 'polypeptide(L)'
;MSIKINFDSAHNPEKPTLVLATRNGTKLGQISAEDIIFNDALNSASEISFKVHKYVNGEKYELWDNIVNFKLLWIKEYDTWFQITLDISESNETTKSVIGTRLGEAELSQINLYDIQINTEDDIARDDYKITVLYNEEDPKASLLNRILEKAPHYSIKHVDATIKSIQRTFEFNNTSIYDAFQEIGEEVGCLFILDSGSDTNGNIQRTISVYDLQSYCYECGHRGEFTLKCPECGSENISEGYGEDTTIFVTADELGQDIQLSTDADSVKNCFKLVAGDDLMTSTVRNSNPNGSDYIWYISDDIKKDMSGELVDKLNQYDEEYEYYERDFVPEIELDHINGFNDLVDKYKTYNEELSKIVLPIKGYSELMNSVYKTIDFSLYLRSVLMPSIDIDDTSATEQCAKLTAAALSPVSVEDVSKISLATANSAVLLMAKVIVDSRYQIKVNESTFENQIWTGNFQVTNYSDENDTAISETITITIDDNYEAFVKQKIDKALSKEPSYDPSIIALFDMDETDFKNELKKYCLNRLTSFHDSCQACIDILIEQGIADKETWSGSDPNLYDDLYLPYYNKLRWISEEMTLREEELSVIVTLNNLFVSIQQNIQDKLNLENYLGTKLWFELSAYRREDEYNNSNYISDGLSDTELFDKAQEFIAVAEKEIYKSAELQHSISCGLNNLLTVEKFEPLIQGFRVGNWIRILIDDRIYKLRLISYEIDYGDLISLSVDFSDVMKTADGLSDEQSVISSAKSISTSYSSTKRQASQGLKSKEQLNDWAEKGLSLTTMKIVNNADNQNISWDSHGILGREYLPVTDTYDDRQIKIINRGVYLTDDNWLTSKAGIGSFTFWNPRTQKMESAYGVIADKLVGNLILSENVGIYNENNSITLDSDGLTITSVSNDNDLNYNLFTIRKHVLSESAQANEYVSRLIRDGILPETSSFDFDTQDIESINQQIEFLMDLTLNDEPLFIDVVDESGISVKELNPELSDVKGFTELQYIYSVLLNKKADIEQGTEEEDFDQYNDLLYINDNGDLVLNGSININTVSEDSSTLNDLLDPNRFTDSFTEIIQNTVNSSVENAANSLDEEYQQQIDELKTNLYDYQTSVGQYLQFNESGLTIGALTSAFSTLINNDGMYFKQADTTVAYINNNQLYIPNAVIQNTLTLGKFFFSPRVDGGVSLVWQGD
;
A
#
# COMPACT_ATOMS: atom_id res chain seq x y z
N MET A 1 25.54 -17.83 28.26
CA MET A 1 26.48 -18.46 29.22
C MET A 1 26.03 -19.90 29.45
N SER A 2 26.90 -20.84 29.81
CA SER A 2 26.45 -22.22 30.16
C SER A 2 25.74 -22.20 31.50
N ILE A 3 24.56 -22.80 31.55
CA ILE A 3 23.82 -22.97 32.78
C ILE A 3 24.51 -23.97 33.69
N LYS A 4 24.59 -23.61 34.97
CA LYS A 4 25.25 -24.41 36.00
C LYS A 4 24.21 -24.95 36.99
N ILE A 5 24.08 -26.27 37.03
CA ILE A 5 23.31 -26.96 38.06
C ILE A 5 24.26 -27.25 39.24
N ASN A 6 23.89 -26.81 40.43
CA ASN A 6 24.62 -27.15 41.66
C ASN A 6 24.10 -28.48 42.22
N PHE A 7 24.93 -29.18 42.98
CA PHE A 7 24.58 -30.46 43.60
C PHE A 7 24.81 -30.43 45.11
N ASP A 8 23.90 -31.07 45.83
CA ASP A 8 24.02 -31.24 47.27
C ASP A 8 25.14 -32.25 47.63
N SER A 9 25.39 -32.42 48.92
CA SER A 9 26.40 -33.38 49.42
C SER A 9 26.10 -34.86 49.11
N ALA A 10 24.88 -35.19 48.67
CA ALA A 10 24.46 -36.51 48.22
C ALA A 10 24.42 -36.63 46.68
N HIS A 11 24.91 -35.60 45.97
CA HIS A 11 24.94 -35.49 44.52
C HIS A 11 23.55 -35.41 43.86
N ASN A 12 22.56 -34.89 44.60
CA ASN A 12 21.27 -34.53 44.02
C ASN A 12 21.31 -33.08 43.50
N PRO A 13 20.68 -32.79 42.35
CA PRO A 13 20.58 -31.42 41.83
C PRO A 13 19.86 -30.48 42.81
N GLU A 14 20.42 -29.28 43.02
CA GLU A 14 19.81 -28.23 43.83
C GLU A 14 18.96 -27.30 42.96
N LYS A 15 17.82 -26.86 43.51
CA LYS A 15 16.96 -25.84 42.88
C LYS A 15 17.68 -24.48 42.82
N PRO A 16 17.46 -23.67 41.77
CA PRO A 16 18.11 -22.37 41.64
C PRO A 16 17.61 -21.39 42.71
N THR A 17 18.50 -20.50 43.15
CA THR A 17 18.19 -19.46 44.13
C THR A 17 17.53 -18.27 43.44
N LEU A 18 16.21 -18.17 43.59
CA LEU A 18 15.39 -17.08 43.06
C LEU A 18 15.34 -15.90 44.04
N VAL A 19 15.85 -14.73 43.67
CA VAL A 19 15.88 -13.52 44.53
C VAL A 19 14.99 -12.43 43.93
N LEU A 20 13.96 -12.03 44.66
CA LEU A 20 13.11 -10.89 44.29
C LEU A 20 13.86 -9.58 44.50
N ALA A 21 13.70 -8.64 43.58
CA ALA A 21 14.33 -7.32 43.64
C ALA A 21 13.43 -6.22 43.08
N THR A 22 13.75 -4.98 43.43
CA THR A 22 13.18 -3.78 42.82
C THR A 22 13.82 -3.49 41.47
N ARG A 23 13.20 -2.62 40.65
CA ARG A 23 13.67 -2.24 39.31
C ARG A 23 15.09 -1.66 39.25
N ASN A 24 15.52 -1.01 40.32
CA ASN A 24 16.87 -0.48 40.46
C ASN A 24 17.89 -1.52 40.96
N GLY A 25 17.51 -2.80 41.13
CA GLY A 25 18.39 -3.88 41.56
C GLY A 25 18.49 -4.11 43.07
N THR A 26 17.74 -3.38 43.91
CA THR A 26 17.73 -3.64 45.36
C THR A 26 17.05 -4.98 45.67
N LYS A 27 17.82 -5.93 46.20
CA LYS A 27 17.37 -7.28 46.56
C LYS A 27 16.44 -7.23 47.79
N LEU A 28 15.24 -7.79 47.65
CA LEU A 28 14.18 -7.81 48.65
C LEU A 28 14.18 -9.10 49.47
N GLY A 29 14.51 -10.24 48.85
CA GLY A 29 14.61 -11.53 49.54
C GLY A 29 14.48 -12.72 48.59
N GLN A 30 14.79 -13.93 49.09
CA GLN A 30 14.69 -15.18 48.33
C GLN A 30 13.22 -15.64 48.24
N ILE A 31 12.82 -16.15 47.07
CA ILE A 31 11.49 -16.70 46.82
C ILE A 31 11.48 -18.21 47.11
N SER A 32 10.51 -18.67 47.90
CA SER A 32 10.20 -20.10 48.06
C SER A 32 9.30 -20.56 46.90
N ALA A 33 9.93 -21.03 45.82
CA ALA A 33 9.26 -21.40 44.58
C ALA A 33 9.11 -22.93 44.39
N GLU A 34 8.00 -23.33 43.78
CA GLU A 34 7.68 -24.69 43.35
C GLU A 34 7.50 -24.74 41.82
N ASP A 35 7.53 -25.94 41.23
CA ASP A 35 7.38 -26.17 39.78
C ASP A 35 8.26 -25.23 38.93
N ILE A 36 9.56 -25.18 39.23
CA ILE A 36 10.49 -24.28 38.55
C ILE A 36 10.85 -24.87 37.18
N ILE A 37 10.46 -24.19 36.12
CA ILE A 37 10.83 -24.53 34.74
C ILE A 37 11.65 -23.37 34.19
N PHE A 38 12.81 -23.69 33.62
CA PHE A 38 13.70 -22.71 33.03
C PHE A 38 13.95 -23.05 31.56
N ASN A 39 13.75 -22.09 30.67
CA ASN A 39 14.00 -22.22 29.24
C ASN A 39 15.08 -21.20 28.80
N ASP A 40 16.21 -21.69 28.28
CA ASP A 40 17.19 -20.84 27.60
C ASP A 40 16.94 -20.89 26.10
N ALA A 41 17.02 -19.74 25.43
CA ALA A 41 16.89 -19.66 23.98
C ALA A 41 17.86 -18.65 23.38
N LEU A 42 18.30 -18.93 22.15
CA LEU A 42 19.19 -18.07 21.37
C LEU A 42 18.42 -16.99 20.61
N ASN A 43 17.33 -17.43 19.98
CA ASN A 43 16.52 -16.66 19.05
C ASN A 43 15.23 -16.15 19.69
N SER A 44 15.02 -16.43 20.97
CA SER A 44 13.85 -16.00 21.72
C SER A 44 14.27 -15.63 23.16
N ALA A 45 13.44 -14.90 23.89
CA ALA A 45 13.78 -14.47 25.23
C ALA A 45 13.88 -15.68 26.17
N SER A 46 14.97 -15.80 26.94
CA SER A 46 15.04 -16.83 27.99
C SER A 46 13.91 -16.58 29.01
N GLU A 47 13.23 -17.63 29.42
CA GLU A 47 12.08 -17.56 30.34
C GLU A 47 12.25 -18.47 31.55
N ILE A 48 11.63 -18.08 32.66
CA ILE A 48 11.50 -18.92 33.85
C ILE A 48 10.07 -18.89 34.35
N SER A 49 9.50 -20.04 34.68
CA SER A 49 8.18 -20.11 35.32
C SER A 49 8.26 -20.86 36.65
N PHE A 50 7.43 -20.45 37.61
CA PHE A 50 7.33 -21.10 38.91
C PHE A 50 6.03 -20.72 39.63
N LYS A 51 5.69 -21.48 40.68
CA LYS A 51 4.53 -21.21 41.55
C LYS A 51 4.96 -20.79 42.95
N VAL A 52 4.18 -19.90 43.55
CA VAL A 52 4.33 -19.47 44.95
C VAL A 52 2.99 -19.59 45.67
N HIS A 53 3.00 -20.15 46.87
CA HIS A 53 1.81 -20.29 47.72
C HIS A 53 1.65 -19.10 48.67
N LYS A 54 0.39 -18.67 48.90
CA LYS A 54 0.09 -17.58 49.84
C LYS A 54 0.36 -17.96 51.29
N TYR A 55 0.08 -19.21 51.63
CA TYR A 55 0.27 -19.74 52.98
C TYR A 55 1.20 -20.95 52.93
N VAL A 56 2.25 -20.91 53.73
CA VAL A 56 3.19 -22.03 53.91
C VAL A 56 3.10 -22.45 55.37
N ASN A 57 2.73 -23.71 55.63
CA ASN A 57 2.47 -24.22 56.99
C ASN A 57 1.43 -23.42 57.80
N GLY A 58 0.47 -22.78 57.13
CA GLY A 58 -0.60 -21.99 57.77
C GLY A 58 -0.24 -20.54 58.08
N GLU A 59 0.99 -20.09 57.80
CA GLU A 59 1.40 -18.69 57.94
C GLU A 59 1.50 -18.00 56.57
N LYS A 60 1.11 -16.72 56.49
CA LYS A 60 1.17 -15.94 55.25
C LYS A 60 2.64 -15.74 54.85
N TYR A 61 2.96 -16.05 53.60
CA TYR A 61 4.31 -15.89 53.07
C TYR A 61 4.75 -14.41 53.08
N GLU A 62 5.92 -14.12 53.65
CA GLU A 62 6.39 -12.75 53.94
C GLU A 62 6.52 -11.89 52.68
N LEU A 63 7.01 -12.46 51.58
CA LEU A 63 7.19 -11.74 50.31
C LEU A 63 5.94 -11.74 49.43
N TRP A 64 4.83 -12.35 49.85
CA TRP A 64 3.62 -12.51 49.04
C TRP A 64 3.12 -11.20 48.43
N ASP A 65 3.04 -10.14 49.24
CA ASP A 65 2.52 -8.83 48.80
C ASP A 65 3.54 -8.07 47.92
N ASN A 66 4.83 -8.46 47.97
CA ASN A 66 5.90 -7.84 47.19
C ASN A 66 6.09 -8.47 45.81
N ILE A 67 5.64 -9.72 45.62
CA ILE A 67 5.63 -10.40 44.32
C ILE A 67 4.46 -9.83 43.52
N VAL A 68 4.74 -8.83 42.69
CA VAL A 68 3.77 -8.13 41.84
C VAL A 68 4.34 -8.01 40.43
N ASN A 69 3.48 -7.76 39.44
CA ASN A 69 3.89 -7.55 38.05
C ASN A 69 5.00 -6.49 37.93
N PHE A 70 5.90 -6.71 36.98
CA PHE A 70 7.02 -5.85 36.58
C PHE A 70 8.14 -5.68 37.63
N LYS A 71 8.16 -6.52 38.68
CA LYS A 71 9.31 -6.66 39.58
C LYS A 71 10.43 -7.42 38.89
N LEU A 72 11.63 -7.35 39.49
CA LEU A 72 12.78 -8.09 39.00
C LEU A 72 13.00 -9.35 39.80
N LEU A 73 13.46 -10.39 39.12
CA LEU A 73 13.91 -11.65 39.68
C LEU A 73 15.34 -11.87 39.23
N TRP A 74 16.23 -12.14 40.18
CA TRP A 74 17.62 -12.51 39.90
C TRP A 74 17.85 -13.97 40.24
N ILE A 75 18.42 -14.71 39.30
CA ILE A 75 18.87 -16.09 39.51
C ILE A 75 20.35 -16.06 39.81
N LYS A 76 20.72 -16.42 41.04
CA LYS A 76 22.10 -16.28 41.53
C LYS A 76 23.09 -17.19 40.80
N GLU A 77 22.70 -18.42 40.51
CA GLU A 77 23.57 -19.44 39.93
C GLU A 77 23.90 -19.15 38.46
N TYR A 78 22.99 -18.49 37.76
CA TYR A 78 23.14 -18.12 36.35
C TYR A 78 23.68 -16.70 36.18
N ASP A 79 23.57 -15.90 37.24
CA ASP A 79 23.75 -14.46 37.24
C ASP A 79 22.94 -13.78 36.13
N THR A 80 21.62 -14.02 36.11
CA THR A 80 20.72 -13.46 35.09
C THR A 80 19.50 -12.81 35.75
N TRP A 81 19.12 -11.64 35.23
CA TRP A 81 17.97 -10.88 35.69
C TRP A 81 16.77 -11.04 34.75
N PHE A 82 15.58 -11.19 35.35
CA PHE A 82 14.29 -11.38 34.70
C PHE A 82 13.28 -10.34 35.20
N GLN A 83 12.36 -9.93 34.34
CA GLN A 83 11.17 -9.18 34.69
C GLN A 83 10.00 -10.16 34.88
N ILE A 84 9.33 -10.10 36.03
CA ILE A 84 8.22 -11.02 36.32
C ILE A 84 6.85 -10.45 35.96
N THR A 85 5.99 -11.33 35.46
CA THR A 85 4.53 -11.19 35.41
C THR A 85 3.90 -12.35 36.17
N LEU A 86 2.66 -12.20 36.60
CA LEU A 86 1.97 -13.25 37.36
C LEU A 86 0.48 -13.28 37.11
N ASP A 87 -0.05 -14.48 37.25
CA ASP A 87 -1.48 -14.78 37.34
C ASP A 87 -1.79 -15.33 38.74
N ILE A 88 -2.94 -14.96 39.30
CA ILE A 88 -3.40 -15.45 40.60
C ILE A 88 -4.51 -16.45 40.37
N SER A 89 -4.32 -17.68 40.83
CA SER A 89 -5.39 -18.68 40.89
C SER A 89 -5.87 -18.87 42.32
N GLU A 90 -7.18 -18.82 42.50
CA GLU A 90 -7.84 -19.05 43.78
C GLU A 90 -8.76 -20.25 43.64
N SER A 91 -8.35 -21.38 44.24
CA SER A 91 -9.14 -22.61 44.30
C SER A 91 -9.25 -23.07 45.77
N ASN A 92 -8.78 -24.28 46.10
CA ASN A 92 -8.61 -24.73 47.49
C ASN A 92 -7.45 -24.02 48.19
N GLU A 93 -6.48 -23.54 47.42
CA GLU A 93 -5.33 -22.76 47.88
C GLU A 93 -5.18 -21.52 46.99
N THR A 94 -4.63 -20.43 47.52
CA THR A 94 -4.30 -19.23 46.75
C THR A 94 -2.83 -19.31 46.31
N THR A 95 -2.61 -19.36 45.00
CA THR A 95 -1.27 -19.47 44.40
C THR A 95 -1.04 -18.38 43.36
N LYS A 96 0.22 -17.98 43.21
CA LYS A 96 0.71 -17.12 42.14
C LYS A 96 1.53 -17.97 41.18
N SER A 97 1.10 -18.02 39.93
CA SER A 97 1.91 -18.53 38.83
C SER A 97 2.71 -17.36 38.28
N VAL A 98 4.03 -17.42 38.40
CA VAL A 98 4.94 -16.35 38.02
C VAL A 98 5.70 -16.77 36.77
N ILE A 99 5.76 -15.89 35.79
CA ILE A 99 6.56 -16.03 34.57
C ILE A 99 7.57 -14.88 34.56
N GLY A 100 8.84 -15.19 34.38
CA GLY A 100 9.92 -14.23 34.26
C GLY A 100 10.50 -14.27 32.86
N THR A 101 10.47 -13.14 32.16
CA THR A 101 11.14 -12.96 30.86
C THR A 101 12.46 -12.24 31.10
N ARG A 102 13.53 -12.62 30.38
CA ARG A 102 14.84 -11.99 30.52
C ARG A 102 14.76 -10.47 30.34
N LEU A 103 15.52 -9.75 31.17
CA LEU A 103 15.32 -8.32 31.39
C LEU A 103 15.53 -7.46 30.14
N GLY A 104 16.54 -7.80 29.33
CA GLY A 104 16.87 -7.10 28.08
C GLY A 104 15.69 -7.00 27.12
N GLU A 105 15.17 -8.16 26.78
CA GLU A 105 14.06 -8.39 25.86
C GLU A 105 12.77 -7.77 26.41
N ALA A 106 12.52 -7.93 27.71
CA ALA A 106 11.34 -7.39 28.38
C ALA A 106 11.32 -5.85 28.46
N GLU A 107 12.48 -5.18 28.55
CA GLU A 107 12.57 -3.71 28.57
C GLU A 107 12.57 -3.11 27.16
N LEU A 108 13.38 -3.65 26.24
CA LEU A 108 13.53 -3.09 24.89
C LEU A 108 12.32 -3.32 23.99
N SER A 109 11.53 -4.38 24.22
CA SER A 109 10.25 -4.60 23.54
C SER A 109 9.16 -3.59 23.89
N GLN A 110 9.37 -2.77 24.93
CA GLN A 110 8.41 -1.76 25.37
C GLN A 110 8.83 -0.32 25.02
N ILE A 111 9.96 -0.15 24.30
CA ILE A 111 10.46 1.15 23.88
C ILE A 111 10.31 1.26 22.36
N ASN A 112 9.33 2.03 21.91
CA ASN A 112 9.06 2.21 20.49
C ASN A 112 9.86 3.36 19.86
N LEU A 113 10.37 3.10 18.67
CA LEU A 113 10.93 4.03 17.72
C LEU A 113 9.78 4.62 16.89
N TYR A 114 9.84 5.92 16.65
CA TYR A 114 8.84 6.67 15.88
C TYR A 114 9.60 7.60 14.96
N ASP A 115 9.25 7.58 13.69
CA ASP A 115 9.83 8.42 12.64
C ASP A 115 11.37 8.38 12.63
N ILE A 116 11.95 7.21 12.93
CA ILE A 116 13.41 7.03 12.86
C ILE A 116 13.76 6.57 11.45
N GLN A 117 14.40 7.47 10.74
CA GLN A 117 14.89 7.29 9.39
C GLN A 117 16.41 7.07 9.43
N ILE A 118 16.92 6.01 8.81
CA ILE A 118 18.35 5.68 8.73
C ILE A 118 18.72 5.51 7.25
N ASN A 119 19.55 6.42 6.72
CA ASN A 119 20.00 6.41 5.32
C ASN A 119 18.84 6.37 4.28
N THR A 120 17.63 6.77 4.66
CA THR A 120 16.53 7.01 3.73
C THR A 120 16.66 8.41 3.12
N GLU A 121 15.86 8.72 2.10
CA GLU A 121 15.87 10.04 1.46
C GLU A 121 15.66 11.19 2.45
N ASP A 122 14.70 11.04 3.36
CA ASP A 122 14.43 12.02 4.42
C ASP A 122 15.63 12.21 5.36
N ASP A 123 16.39 11.15 5.62
CA ASP A 123 17.60 11.23 6.45
C ASP A 123 18.77 11.86 5.68
N ILE A 124 18.91 11.53 4.38
CA ILE A 124 19.96 12.04 3.48
C ILE A 124 19.76 13.53 3.18
N ALA A 125 18.50 13.98 3.06
CA ALA A 125 18.15 15.37 2.79
C ALA A 125 18.48 16.34 3.94
N ARG A 126 18.88 15.83 5.11
CA ARG A 126 19.27 16.66 6.25
C ARG A 126 20.65 17.30 6.04
N ASP A 127 20.75 18.59 6.33
CA ASP A 127 22.01 19.35 6.28
C ASP A 127 23.16 18.75 7.12
N ASP A 128 22.85 17.97 8.16
CA ASP A 128 23.82 17.33 9.04
C ASP A 128 23.97 15.82 8.82
N TYR A 129 23.46 15.29 7.69
CA TYR A 129 23.54 13.89 7.33
C TYR A 129 24.99 13.39 7.26
N LYS A 130 25.18 12.18 7.79
CA LYS A 130 26.39 11.39 7.63
C LYS A 130 26.00 9.96 7.35
N ILE A 131 26.74 9.33 6.44
CA ILE A 131 26.61 7.92 6.13
C ILE A 131 26.63 7.12 7.43
N THR A 132 25.51 6.48 7.74
CA THR A 132 25.33 5.74 8.99
C THR A 132 25.61 4.27 8.75
N VAL A 133 26.62 3.72 9.44
CA VAL A 133 26.96 2.29 9.43
C VAL A 133 26.40 1.60 10.67
N LEU A 134 26.41 0.27 10.72
CA LEU A 134 25.91 -0.51 11.85
C LEU A 134 26.47 -0.01 13.19
N TYR A 135 27.79 0.15 13.28
CA TYR A 135 28.42 0.70 14.49
C TYR A 135 29.71 1.48 14.22
N ASN A 136 29.70 2.76 14.61
CA ASN A 136 30.88 3.64 14.58
C ASN A 136 31.20 4.15 15.99
N GLU A 137 32.35 3.73 16.52
CA GLU A 137 32.82 4.10 17.88
C GLU A 137 33.25 5.57 17.98
N GLU A 138 33.74 6.16 16.88
CA GLU A 138 34.28 7.51 16.86
C GLU A 138 33.21 8.58 16.62
N ASP A 139 32.15 8.23 15.87
CA ASP A 139 31.05 9.13 15.54
C ASP A 139 29.67 8.50 15.82
N PRO A 140 29.09 8.77 17.01
CA PRO A 140 27.76 8.27 17.36
C PRO A 140 26.62 8.73 16.44
N LYS A 141 26.78 9.86 15.72
CA LYS A 141 25.77 10.31 14.75
C LYS A 141 25.77 9.48 13.47
N ALA A 142 26.91 8.87 13.13
CA ALA A 142 27.08 7.98 11.98
C ALA A 142 26.98 6.48 12.38
N SER A 143 26.38 6.20 13.54
CA SER A 143 26.30 4.86 14.13
C SER A 143 24.84 4.47 14.39
N LEU A 144 24.34 3.47 13.65
CA LEU A 144 22.95 3.03 13.71
C LEU A 144 22.55 2.61 15.13
N LEU A 145 23.37 1.77 15.78
CA LEU A 145 23.09 1.31 17.15
C LEU A 145 22.99 2.47 18.15
N ASN A 146 23.81 3.51 18.00
CA ASN A 146 23.76 4.67 18.89
C ASN A 146 22.49 5.51 18.66
N ARG A 147 22.07 5.68 17.40
CA ARG A 147 20.83 6.40 17.05
C ARG A 147 19.60 5.69 17.61
N ILE A 148 19.52 4.36 17.46
CA ILE A 148 18.39 3.56 17.99
C ILE A 148 18.36 3.56 19.52
N LEU A 149 19.53 3.46 20.17
CA LEU A 149 19.63 3.40 21.63
C LEU A 149 19.49 4.76 22.33
N GLU A 150 19.30 5.86 21.60
CA GLU A 150 19.10 7.19 22.20
C GLU A 150 17.91 7.20 23.18
N LYS A 151 16.83 6.47 22.87
CA LYS A 151 15.67 6.30 23.76
C LYS A 151 15.92 5.33 24.93
N ALA A 152 16.99 4.54 24.90
CA ALA A 152 17.37 3.56 25.92
C ALA A 152 18.77 3.82 26.49
N PRO A 153 19.05 5.00 27.09
CA PRO A 153 20.41 5.41 27.51
C PRO A 153 20.98 4.59 28.68
N HIS A 154 20.18 3.72 29.28
CA HIS A 154 20.56 2.80 30.35
C HIS A 154 21.13 1.48 29.80
N TYR A 155 21.08 1.26 28.47
CA TYR A 155 21.79 0.21 27.76
C TYR A 155 23.08 0.75 27.16
N SER A 156 24.11 -0.09 27.12
CA SER A 156 25.40 0.25 26.49
C SER A 156 25.88 -0.86 25.57
N ILE A 157 26.61 -0.49 24.52
CA ILE A 157 27.14 -1.43 23.54
C ILE A 157 28.43 -2.04 24.10
N LYS A 158 28.48 -3.36 24.24
CA LYS A 158 29.62 -4.11 24.80
C LYS A 158 30.54 -4.65 23.72
N HIS A 159 29.97 -5.14 22.61
CA HIS A 159 30.72 -5.76 21.52
C HIS A 159 29.96 -5.67 20.19
N VAL A 160 30.68 -5.46 19.09
CA VAL A 160 30.18 -5.61 17.73
C VAL A 160 31.30 -6.24 16.92
N ASP A 161 31.03 -7.32 16.17
CA ASP A 161 32.04 -7.98 15.36
C ASP A 161 32.59 -7.09 14.25
N ALA A 162 33.91 -7.07 14.08
CA ALA A 162 34.60 -6.18 13.15
C ALA A 162 34.22 -6.42 11.68
N THR A 163 33.76 -7.62 11.34
CA THR A 163 33.31 -8.02 10.00
C THR A 163 32.01 -7.35 9.57
N ILE A 164 31.19 -6.88 10.53
CA ILE A 164 29.87 -6.28 10.28
C ILE A 164 29.76 -4.81 10.69
N LYS A 165 30.72 -4.27 11.46
CA LYS A 165 30.68 -2.87 11.97
C LYS A 165 30.43 -1.82 10.88
N SER A 166 31.06 -2.00 9.72
CA SER A 166 31.01 -1.03 8.60
C SER A 166 29.88 -1.29 7.60
N ILE A 167 29.02 -2.28 7.84
CA ILE A 167 27.88 -2.54 6.95
C ILE A 167 26.92 -1.36 7.03
N GLN A 168 26.55 -0.83 5.88
CA GLN A 168 25.58 0.24 5.70
C GLN A 168 24.32 -0.35 5.09
N ARG A 169 23.17 -0.03 5.68
CA ARG A 169 21.82 -0.40 5.22
C ARG A 169 20.84 0.72 5.50
N THR A 170 19.71 0.66 4.84
CA THR A 170 18.62 1.63 4.98
C THR A 170 17.55 1.02 5.89
N PHE A 171 17.03 1.81 6.81
CA PHE A 171 15.95 1.38 7.70
C PHE A 171 15.00 2.52 8.00
N GLU A 172 13.72 2.18 8.08
CA GLU A 172 12.67 3.06 8.58
C GLU A 172 11.98 2.36 9.75
N PHE A 173 11.96 3.02 10.91
CA PHE A 173 11.26 2.49 12.09
C PHE A 173 10.18 3.47 12.54
N ASN A 174 8.92 3.05 12.32
CA ASN A 174 7.76 3.76 12.80
C ASN A 174 6.84 2.84 13.61
N ASN A 175 6.68 3.14 14.90
CA ASN A 175 5.98 2.31 15.88
C ASN A 175 6.59 0.90 16.05
N THR A 176 7.88 0.75 15.77
CA THR A 176 8.65 -0.48 15.95
C THR A 176 9.39 -0.45 17.28
N SER A 177 9.33 -1.51 18.09
CA SER A 177 10.09 -1.55 19.36
C SER A 177 11.60 -1.66 19.09
N ILE A 178 12.46 -1.24 20.04
CA ILE A 178 13.91 -1.40 19.87
C ILE A 178 14.29 -2.87 19.70
N TYR A 179 13.60 -3.79 20.41
CA TYR A 179 13.85 -5.22 20.25
C TYR A 179 13.50 -5.71 18.85
N ASP A 180 12.36 -5.28 18.30
CA ASP A 180 11.92 -5.67 16.96
C ASP A 180 12.84 -5.07 15.88
N ALA A 181 13.25 -3.82 16.05
CA ALA A 181 14.22 -3.17 15.17
C ALA A 181 15.54 -3.96 15.16
N PHE A 182 16.02 -4.48 16.29
CA PHE A 182 17.19 -5.36 16.33
C PHE A 182 17.00 -6.66 15.55
N GLN A 183 15.79 -7.23 15.54
CA GLN A 183 15.51 -8.42 14.72
C GLN A 183 15.52 -8.08 13.23
N GLU A 184 14.89 -6.98 12.83
CA GLU A 184 14.90 -6.51 11.43
C GLU A 184 16.33 -6.21 10.94
N ILE A 185 17.16 -5.57 11.78
CA ILE A 185 18.58 -5.35 11.47
C ILE A 185 19.33 -6.68 11.41
N GLY A 186 19.01 -7.62 12.31
CA GLY A 186 19.60 -8.95 12.36
C GLY A 186 19.36 -9.73 11.07
N GLU A 187 18.13 -9.68 10.54
CA GLU A 187 17.72 -10.27 9.26
C GLU A 187 18.50 -9.68 8.08
N GLU A 188 18.51 -8.35 7.96
CA GLU A 188 19.11 -7.68 6.80
C GLU A 188 20.65 -7.76 6.79
N VAL A 189 21.29 -7.74 7.97
CA VAL A 189 22.76 -7.78 8.08
C VAL A 189 23.29 -9.21 8.16
N GLY A 190 22.47 -10.16 8.59
CA GLY A 190 22.91 -11.52 8.92
C GLY A 190 23.71 -11.56 10.23
N CYS A 191 23.14 -11.00 11.31
CA CYS A 191 23.81 -10.88 12.59
C CYS A 191 22.89 -11.19 13.78
N LEU A 192 23.47 -11.61 14.91
CA LEU A 192 22.77 -11.95 16.14
C LEU A 192 22.96 -10.88 17.22
N PHE A 193 21.84 -10.40 17.78
CA PHE A 193 21.84 -9.53 18.94
C PHE A 193 21.76 -10.34 20.24
N ILE A 194 22.67 -10.07 21.17
CA ILE A 194 22.69 -10.68 22.52
C ILE A 194 22.54 -9.59 23.57
N LEU A 195 21.45 -9.68 24.34
CA LEU A 195 21.13 -8.77 25.43
C LEU A 195 21.64 -9.34 26.76
N ASP A 196 22.78 -8.86 27.22
CA ASP A 196 23.35 -9.27 28.50
C ASP A 196 22.61 -8.56 29.64
N SER A 197 22.09 -9.37 30.55
CA SER A 197 21.29 -8.96 31.71
C SER A 197 21.88 -9.56 32.99
N GLY A 198 23.22 -9.68 33.07
CA GLY A 198 23.92 -10.17 34.25
C GLY A 198 24.21 -9.10 35.31
N SER A 199 25.15 -9.38 36.21
CA SER A 199 25.59 -8.40 37.22
C SER A 199 26.99 -7.86 36.93
N ASP A 200 27.20 -6.56 37.18
CA ASP A 200 28.51 -5.93 37.13
C ASP A 200 29.42 -6.40 38.29
N THR A 201 30.68 -5.96 38.28
CA THR A 201 31.65 -6.27 39.35
C THR A 201 31.22 -5.80 40.75
N ASN A 202 30.24 -4.91 40.85
CA ASN A 202 29.68 -4.39 42.10
C ASN A 202 28.36 -5.09 42.50
N GLY A 203 27.89 -6.07 41.71
CA GLY A 203 26.65 -6.81 41.93
C GLY A 203 25.38 -6.04 41.54
N ASN A 204 25.51 -4.96 40.76
CA ASN A 204 24.39 -4.23 40.17
C ASN A 204 24.02 -4.80 38.81
N ILE A 205 22.79 -4.55 38.36
CA ILE A 205 22.30 -5.01 37.06
C ILE A 205 23.13 -4.38 35.93
N GLN A 206 23.68 -5.23 35.06
CA GLN A 206 24.32 -4.83 33.81
C GLN A 206 23.30 -4.89 32.67
N ARG A 207 23.26 -3.85 31.83
CA ARG A 207 22.42 -3.76 30.64
C ARG A 207 23.30 -3.47 29.44
N THR A 208 23.67 -4.52 28.71
CA THR A 208 24.54 -4.36 27.55
C THR A 208 24.10 -5.15 26.35
N ILE A 209 24.40 -4.63 25.17
CA ILE A 209 24.08 -5.25 23.88
C ILE A 209 25.38 -5.68 23.22
N SER A 210 25.38 -6.88 22.65
CA SER A 210 26.46 -7.38 21.80
C SER A 210 25.90 -7.82 20.46
N VAL A 211 26.61 -7.57 19.37
CA VAL A 211 26.20 -7.95 18.01
C VAL A 211 27.27 -8.85 17.40
N TYR A 212 26.88 -10.04 16.98
CA TYR A 212 27.78 -11.05 16.45
C TYR A 212 27.45 -11.41 15.01
N ASP A 213 28.47 -11.69 14.21
CA ASP A 213 28.31 -12.13 12.82
C ASP A 213 27.82 -13.59 12.77
N LEU A 214 26.74 -13.86 12.02
CA LEU A 214 26.25 -15.22 11.80
C LEU A 214 26.91 -15.88 10.60
N GLN A 215 27.43 -15.09 9.65
CA GLN A 215 28.00 -15.57 8.41
C GLN A 215 29.48 -15.91 8.55
N SER A 216 29.95 -16.75 7.64
CA SER A 216 31.38 -17.07 7.56
C SER A 216 32.15 -15.92 6.93
N TYR A 217 33.35 -15.66 7.44
CA TYR A 217 34.24 -14.61 6.94
C TYR A 217 35.62 -15.17 6.61
N CYS A 218 36.10 -14.92 5.40
CA CYS A 218 37.43 -15.33 4.97
C CYS A 218 38.45 -14.20 5.21
N TYR A 219 39.43 -14.44 6.09
CA TYR A 219 40.45 -13.45 6.41
C TYR A 219 41.46 -13.17 5.27
N GLU A 220 41.53 -14.04 4.26
CA GLU A 220 42.47 -13.88 3.13
C GLU A 220 41.94 -12.98 2.00
N CYS A 221 40.68 -13.15 1.58
CA CYS A 221 40.08 -12.37 0.48
C CYS A 221 38.98 -11.39 0.93
N GLY A 222 38.55 -11.45 2.20
CA GLY A 222 37.48 -10.61 2.73
C GLY A 222 36.06 -11.06 2.37
N HIS A 223 35.91 -12.21 1.69
CA HIS A 223 34.60 -12.76 1.34
C HIS A 223 33.80 -13.13 2.60
N ARG A 224 32.59 -12.58 2.70
CA ARG A 224 31.61 -12.88 3.74
C ARG A 224 30.41 -13.59 3.10
N GLY A 225 29.96 -14.70 3.68
CA GLY A 225 28.83 -15.46 3.15
C GLY A 225 28.62 -16.79 3.87
N GLU A 226 27.70 -17.60 3.35
CA GLU A 226 27.30 -18.88 3.95
C GLU A 226 28.10 -20.05 3.36
N PHE A 227 29.28 -20.28 3.91
CA PHE A 227 30.16 -21.39 3.52
C PHE A 227 30.85 -21.99 4.75
N THR A 228 31.30 -23.24 4.66
CA THR A 228 32.00 -23.93 5.76
C THR A 228 33.30 -24.55 5.27
N LEU A 229 34.27 -24.72 6.17
CA LEU A 229 35.59 -25.31 5.91
C LEU A 229 36.51 -24.57 4.93
N LYS A 230 36.02 -24.12 3.78
CA LYS A 230 36.80 -23.47 2.70
C LYS A 230 36.04 -22.31 2.08
N CYS A 231 36.75 -21.23 1.82
CA CYS A 231 36.21 -20.08 1.08
C CYS A 231 35.91 -20.47 -0.39
N PRO A 232 34.72 -20.17 -0.93
CA PRO A 232 34.36 -20.50 -2.31
C PRO A 232 35.17 -19.69 -3.34
N GLU A 233 35.57 -18.46 -3.03
CA GLU A 233 36.33 -17.60 -3.95
C GLU A 233 37.81 -17.94 -4.03
N CYS A 234 38.46 -18.19 -2.89
CA CYS A 234 39.93 -18.33 -2.82
C CYS A 234 40.42 -19.70 -2.33
N GLY A 235 39.53 -20.57 -1.84
CA GLY A 235 39.86 -21.91 -1.35
C GLY A 235 40.60 -21.93 0.00
N SER A 236 40.74 -20.79 0.68
CA SER A 236 41.41 -20.69 1.99
C SER A 236 40.61 -21.38 3.10
N GLU A 237 41.31 -22.00 4.05
CA GLU A 237 40.76 -22.55 5.30
C GLU A 237 40.87 -21.56 6.48
N ASN A 238 41.45 -20.37 6.26
CA ASN A 238 41.56 -19.30 7.26
C ASN A 238 40.26 -18.49 7.33
N ILE A 239 39.22 -19.14 7.87
CA ILE A 239 37.85 -18.63 7.90
C ILE A 239 37.32 -18.60 9.34
N SER A 240 36.44 -17.65 9.63
CA SER A 240 35.56 -17.65 10.81
C SER A 240 34.22 -18.25 10.41
N GLU A 241 33.68 -19.24 11.12
CA GLU A 241 32.41 -19.92 10.77
C GLU A 241 31.18 -19.32 11.49
N GLY A 242 31.16 -17.99 11.68
CA GLY A 242 30.09 -17.29 12.39
C GLY A 242 30.03 -17.54 13.91
N TYR A 243 29.00 -17.02 14.57
CA TYR A 243 28.82 -17.08 16.02
C TYR A 243 28.62 -18.52 16.55
N GLY A 244 29.44 -18.92 17.53
CA GLY A 244 29.31 -20.20 18.23
C GLY A 244 30.60 -21.04 18.23
N GLU A 245 30.81 -21.83 19.28
CA GLU A 245 31.93 -22.77 19.31
C GLU A 245 31.53 -24.13 18.73
N ASP A 246 32.39 -24.73 17.91
CA ASP A 246 32.22 -26.11 17.43
C ASP A 246 32.59 -27.10 18.54
N THR A 247 31.57 -27.74 19.13
CA THR A 247 31.78 -28.62 20.29
C THR A 247 32.13 -30.04 19.89
N THR A 248 32.75 -30.78 20.80
CA THR A 248 32.99 -32.23 20.66
C THR A 248 31.78 -33.08 21.08
N ILE A 249 30.61 -32.47 21.30
CA ILE A 249 29.41 -33.18 21.74
C ILE A 249 28.81 -33.91 20.54
N PHE A 250 28.71 -35.23 20.66
CA PHE A 250 28.16 -36.13 19.64
C PHE A 250 26.97 -36.90 20.22
N VAL A 251 25.79 -36.72 19.61
CA VAL A 251 24.53 -37.30 20.07
C VAL A 251 24.13 -38.45 19.14
N THR A 252 23.87 -39.61 19.72
CA THR A 252 23.29 -40.78 19.07
C THR A 252 22.06 -41.26 19.84
N ALA A 253 21.11 -41.88 19.14
CA ALA A 253 19.90 -42.46 19.74
C ALA A 253 20.20 -43.53 20.81
N ASP A 254 21.36 -44.21 20.71
CA ASP A 254 21.71 -45.30 21.64
C ASP A 254 22.32 -44.81 22.98
N GLU A 255 22.74 -43.54 23.08
CA GLU A 255 23.46 -43.02 24.25
C GLU A 255 22.77 -41.82 24.90
N LEU A 256 22.66 -40.70 24.17
CA LEU A 256 22.23 -39.41 24.68
C LEU A 256 20.84 -39.01 24.20
N GLY A 257 20.43 -39.43 22.99
CA GLY A 257 19.13 -39.08 22.41
C GLY A 257 17.98 -39.98 22.88
N GLN A 258 16.85 -39.37 23.17
CA GLN A 258 15.52 -39.98 23.31
C GLN A 258 14.64 -39.40 22.20
N ASP A 259 14.03 -40.26 21.39
CA ASP A 259 13.04 -39.87 20.36
C ASP A 259 13.55 -38.77 19.39
N ILE A 260 14.71 -38.97 18.76
CA ILE A 260 15.21 -38.05 17.73
C ILE A 260 14.24 -38.04 16.54
N GLN A 261 13.59 -36.91 16.29
CA GLN A 261 12.72 -36.68 15.15
C GLN A 261 13.41 -35.82 14.10
N LEU A 262 13.36 -36.28 12.85
CA LEU A 262 13.70 -35.51 11.66
C LEU A 262 12.39 -35.19 10.95
N SER A 263 12.01 -33.92 10.94
CA SER A 263 10.92 -33.40 10.13
C SER A 263 11.50 -32.59 8.97
N THR A 264 10.71 -32.44 7.91
CA THR A 264 11.08 -31.63 6.74
C THR A 264 9.93 -30.69 6.48
N ASP A 265 10.23 -29.40 6.40
CA ASP A 265 9.24 -28.40 6.06
C ASP A 265 9.03 -28.41 4.54
N ALA A 266 8.03 -29.15 4.10
CA ALA A 266 7.70 -29.25 2.69
C ALA A 266 6.94 -28.02 2.18
N ASP A 267 6.34 -27.21 3.05
CA ASP A 267 5.42 -26.13 2.68
C ASP A 267 6.17 -24.84 2.30
N SER A 268 7.35 -24.63 2.87
CA SER A 268 8.24 -23.48 2.60
C SER A 268 9.06 -23.59 1.31
N VAL A 269 9.05 -24.74 0.63
CA VAL A 269 9.88 -24.94 -0.57
C VAL A 269 9.36 -24.12 -1.75
N LYS A 270 10.16 -23.18 -2.27
CA LYS A 270 9.86 -22.35 -3.45
C LYS A 270 10.93 -22.51 -4.52
N ASN A 271 10.50 -22.69 -5.76
CA ASN A 271 11.40 -22.91 -6.90
C ASN A 271 11.23 -21.85 -8.01
N CYS A 272 10.40 -20.83 -7.75
CA CYS A 272 10.13 -19.71 -8.62
C CYS A 272 9.94 -18.46 -7.77
N PHE A 273 10.74 -17.42 -7.99
CA PHE A 273 10.58 -16.13 -7.32
C PHE A 273 10.18 -15.05 -8.32
N LYS A 274 9.20 -14.24 -7.94
CA LYS A 274 8.92 -12.95 -8.56
C LYS A 274 9.74 -11.86 -7.88
N LEU A 275 10.49 -11.11 -8.66
CA LEU A 275 11.44 -10.09 -8.19
C LEU A 275 10.78 -8.71 -8.08
N VAL A 276 10.80 -8.12 -6.89
CA VAL A 276 10.27 -6.78 -6.59
C VAL A 276 11.31 -5.98 -5.82
N ALA A 277 11.75 -4.84 -6.37
CA ALA A 277 12.70 -3.95 -5.71
C ALA A 277 11.96 -2.81 -4.99
N GLY A 278 12.70 -1.87 -4.37
CA GLY A 278 12.13 -0.81 -3.54
C GLY A 278 11.27 0.22 -4.27
N ASP A 279 11.42 0.34 -5.60
CA ASP A 279 10.57 1.16 -6.43
C ASP A 279 10.37 0.56 -7.84
N ASP A 280 9.47 1.17 -8.62
CA ASP A 280 9.08 0.72 -9.95
C ASP A 280 10.22 0.81 -10.97
N LEU A 281 11.10 1.82 -10.86
CA LEU A 281 12.23 2.02 -11.77
C LEU A 281 13.32 0.98 -11.52
N MET A 282 13.65 0.69 -10.25
CA MET A 282 14.57 -0.39 -9.89
C MET A 282 14.00 -1.75 -10.29
N THR A 283 12.70 -2.01 -10.03
CA THR A 283 12.04 -3.27 -10.41
C THR A 283 12.07 -3.47 -11.93
N SER A 284 11.82 -2.42 -12.70
CA SER A 284 11.93 -2.45 -14.16
C SER A 284 13.37 -2.70 -14.62
N THR A 285 14.35 -2.13 -13.92
CA THR A 285 15.77 -2.31 -14.22
C THR A 285 16.25 -3.72 -13.89
N VAL A 286 15.78 -4.32 -12.80
CA VAL A 286 16.00 -5.74 -12.47
C VAL A 286 15.46 -6.65 -13.59
N ARG A 287 14.24 -6.40 -14.08
CA ARG A 287 13.68 -7.14 -15.22
C ARG A 287 14.54 -7.01 -16.48
N ASN A 288 15.01 -5.79 -16.78
CA ASN A 288 15.86 -5.54 -17.95
C ASN A 288 17.24 -6.20 -17.81
N SER A 289 17.75 -6.30 -16.57
CA SER A 289 19.04 -6.90 -16.24
C SER A 289 19.01 -8.42 -16.23
N ASN A 290 17.82 -9.05 -16.20
CA ASN A 290 17.66 -10.49 -16.34
C ASN A 290 17.70 -10.90 -17.83
N PRO A 291 18.61 -11.80 -18.26
CA PRO A 291 18.70 -12.29 -19.63
C PRO A 291 17.40 -12.88 -20.18
N ASN A 292 16.53 -13.42 -19.33
CA ASN A 292 15.24 -13.99 -19.75
C ASN A 292 14.13 -12.92 -19.93
N GLY A 293 14.40 -11.66 -19.58
CA GLY A 293 13.49 -10.52 -19.73
C GLY A 293 12.26 -10.55 -18.82
N SER A 294 12.19 -11.49 -17.88
CA SER A 294 11.08 -11.64 -16.93
C SER A 294 11.46 -11.13 -15.55
N ASP A 295 10.44 -10.81 -14.76
CA ASP A 295 10.52 -10.59 -13.32
C ASP A 295 10.63 -11.91 -12.54
N TYR A 296 10.85 -13.04 -13.22
CA TYR A 296 10.94 -14.35 -12.60
C TYR A 296 12.34 -14.96 -12.71
N ILE A 297 12.78 -15.54 -11.61
CA ILE A 297 13.93 -16.46 -11.56
C ILE A 297 13.46 -17.83 -11.11
N TRP A 298 14.11 -18.88 -11.61
CA TRP A 298 13.75 -20.27 -11.38
C TRP A 298 14.96 -21.04 -10.89
N TYR A 299 14.74 -21.93 -9.92
CA TYR A 299 15.74 -22.92 -9.53
C TYR A 299 15.05 -24.26 -9.22
N ILE A 300 15.29 -25.25 -10.08
CA ILE A 300 14.69 -26.59 -9.96
C ILE A 300 15.73 -27.55 -9.37
N SER A 301 15.50 -28.00 -8.14
CA SER A 301 16.41 -28.92 -7.45
C SER A 301 16.49 -30.31 -8.11
N ASP A 302 17.61 -31.00 -7.91
CA ASP A 302 17.85 -32.34 -8.47
C ASP A 302 16.79 -33.36 -8.04
N ASP A 303 16.22 -33.22 -6.84
CA ASP A 303 15.18 -34.11 -6.34
C ASP A 303 13.86 -33.90 -7.07
N ILE A 304 13.52 -32.66 -7.43
CA ILE A 304 12.35 -32.36 -8.28
C ILE A 304 12.61 -32.85 -9.72
N LYS A 305 13.82 -32.63 -10.26
CA LYS A 305 14.19 -33.11 -11.61
C LYS A 305 14.05 -34.63 -11.74
N LYS A 306 14.18 -35.42 -10.67
CA LYS A 306 13.98 -36.89 -10.71
C LYS A 306 12.52 -37.32 -10.95
N ASP A 307 11.55 -36.49 -10.60
CA ASP A 307 10.13 -36.78 -10.80
C ASP A 307 9.61 -36.29 -12.18
N MET A 308 10.30 -35.31 -12.77
CA MET A 308 9.98 -34.75 -14.09
C MET A 308 10.25 -35.75 -15.23
N SER A 309 9.59 -35.54 -16.38
CA SER A 309 9.89 -36.32 -17.57
C SER A 309 11.32 -36.06 -18.07
N GLY A 310 11.97 -37.09 -18.62
CA GLY A 310 13.32 -36.94 -19.19
C GLY A 310 13.37 -35.90 -20.32
N GLU A 311 12.27 -35.73 -21.07
CA GLU A 311 12.15 -34.70 -22.11
C GLU A 311 12.19 -33.28 -21.52
N LEU A 312 11.52 -33.05 -20.39
CA LEU A 312 11.55 -31.77 -19.68
C LEU A 312 12.93 -31.49 -19.08
N VAL A 313 13.52 -32.47 -18.40
CA VAL A 313 14.84 -32.32 -17.75
C VAL A 313 15.93 -32.02 -18.79
N ASP A 314 15.97 -32.74 -19.90
CA ASP A 314 16.94 -32.52 -20.97
C ASP A 314 16.82 -31.10 -21.54
N LYS A 315 15.60 -30.57 -21.66
CA LYS A 315 15.35 -29.25 -22.21
C LYS A 315 15.61 -28.12 -21.22
N LEU A 316 15.35 -28.33 -19.92
CA LEU A 316 15.74 -27.40 -18.86
C LEU A 316 17.27 -27.31 -18.76
N ASN A 317 17.99 -28.43 -18.81
CA ASN A 317 19.46 -28.39 -18.77
C ASN A 317 20.04 -27.67 -20.01
N GLN A 318 19.43 -27.83 -21.19
CA GLN A 318 19.83 -27.04 -22.38
C GLN A 318 19.54 -25.55 -22.21
N TYR A 319 18.41 -25.20 -21.57
CA TYR A 319 18.08 -23.82 -21.25
C TYR A 319 19.13 -23.22 -20.29
N ASP A 320 19.47 -23.93 -19.21
CA ASP A 320 20.47 -23.50 -18.23
C ASP A 320 21.84 -23.26 -18.90
N GLU A 321 22.27 -24.15 -19.81
CA GLU A 321 23.50 -23.98 -20.60
C GLU A 321 23.46 -22.75 -21.53
N GLU A 322 22.34 -22.51 -22.22
CA GLU A 322 22.19 -21.32 -23.08
C GLU A 322 22.13 -20.03 -22.26
N TYR A 323 21.43 -20.06 -21.12
CA TYR A 323 21.33 -18.93 -20.20
C TYR A 323 22.73 -18.54 -19.67
N GLU A 324 23.51 -19.50 -19.17
CA GLU A 324 24.89 -19.25 -18.71
C GLU A 324 25.79 -18.69 -19.82
N TYR A 325 25.63 -19.17 -21.06
CA TYR A 325 26.38 -18.66 -22.20
C TYR A 325 26.07 -17.17 -22.48
N TYR A 326 24.80 -16.78 -22.54
CA TYR A 326 24.43 -15.38 -22.76
C TYR A 326 24.83 -14.48 -21.59
N GLU A 327 24.70 -14.99 -20.35
CA GLU A 327 25.08 -14.26 -19.15
C GLU A 327 26.58 -13.95 -19.12
N ARG A 328 27.45 -14.93 -19.40
CA ARG A 328 28.90 -14.82 -19.15
C ARG A 328 29.77 -14.69 -20.38
N ASP A 329 29.41 -15.33 -21.50
CA ASP A 329 30.33 -15.58 -22.61
C ASP A 329 29.93 -14.97 -23.95
N PHE A 330 28.68 -14.57 -24.12
CA PHE A 330 28.19 -13.96 -25.35
C PHE A 330 28.93 -12.66 -25.68
N VAL A 331 29.29 -12.49 -26.95
CA VAL A 331 29.90 -11.27 -27.49
C VAL A 331 29.08 -10.82 -28.70
N PRO A 332 28.46 -9.63 -28.69
CA PRO A 332 27.67 -9.15 -29.80
C PRO A 332 28.55 -8.76 -30.99
N GLU A 333 28.06 -9.02 -32.21
CA GLU A 333 28.70 -8.57 -33.45
C GLU A 333 28.20 -7.15 -33.79
N ILE A 334 29.01 -6.15 -33.46
CA ILE A 334 28.71 -4.73 -33.71
C ILE A 334 29.82 -4.14 -34.56
N GLU A 335 29.46 -3.39 -35.62
CA GLU A 335 30.43 -2.71 -36.46
C GLU A 335 31.22 -1.69 -35.64
N LEU A 336 32.55 -1.76 -35.75
CA LEU A 336 33.48 -0.95 -34.97
C LEU A 336 33.25 0.57 -35.14
N ASP A 337 32.76 0.99 -36.29
CA ASP A 337 32.50 2.39 -36.63
C ASP A 337 31.43 3.02 -35.71
N HIS A 338 30.40 2.27 -35.31
CA HIS A 338 29.39 2.76 -34.38
C HIS A 338 29.98 3.00 -32.97
N ILE A 339 30.80 2.07 -32.48
CA ILE A 339 31.47 2.17 -31.18
C ILE A 339 32.49 3.31 -31.17
N ASN A 340 33.27 3.45 -32.25
CA ASN A 340 34.24 4.54 -32.40
C ASN A 340 33.53 5.90 -32.45
N GLY A 341 32.44 6.02 -33.21
CA GLY A 341 31.64 7.24 -33.28
C GLY A 341 31.12 7.68 -31.91
N PHE A 342 30.61 6.74 -31.10
CA PHE A 342 30.22 7.02 -29.71
C PHE A 342 31.41 7.46 -28.84
N ASN A 343 32.52 6.70 -28.87
CA ASN A 343 33.69 6.97 -28.04
C ASN A 343 34.39 8.29 -28.40
N ASP A 344 34.34 8.71 -29.66
CA ASP A 344 34.85 10.00 -30.13
C ASP A 344 34.00 11.16 -29.59
N LEU A 345 32.67 11.00 -29.52
CA LEU A 345 31.78 11.97 -28.88
C LEU A 345 32.00 12.04 -27.37
N VAL A 346 32.21 10.91 -26.69
CA VAL A 346 32.59 10.89 -25.28
C VAL A 346 33.86 11.71 -25.04
N ASP A 347 34.90 11.53 -25.87
CA ASP A 347 36.12 12.34 -25.76
C ASP A 347 35.88 13.84 -25.99
N LYS A 348 34.99 14.19 -26.93
CA LYS A 348 34.60 15.59 -27.18
C LYS A 348 33.94 16.22 -25.96
N TYR A 349 33.03 15.51 -25.29
CA TYR A 349 32.21 16.06 -24.21
C TYR A 349 32.77 15.85 -22.80
N LYS A 350 33.82 15.04 -22.65
CA LYS A 350 34.56 14.87 -21.39
C LYS A 350 35.10 16.16 -20.77
N THR A 351 35.31 17.19 -21.58
CA THR A 351 35.71 18.51 -21.08
C THR A 351 34.61 19.23 -20.31
N TYR A 352 33.35 18.80 -20.47
CA TYR A 352 32.18 19.37 -19.80
C TYR A 352 31.62 18.46 -18.72
N ASN A 353 31.80 17.14 -18.84
CA ASN A 353 31.47 16.16 -17.81
C ASN A 353 32.52 15.04 -17.77
N GLU A 354 33.31 14.98 -16.68
CA GLU A 354 34.38 13.99 -16.50
C GLU A 354 33.85 12.56 -16.26
N GLU A 355 32.58 12.40 -15.88
CA GLU A 355 31.94 11.12 -15.57
C GLU A 355 31.56 10.32 -16.82
N LEU A 356 31.52 10.96 -18.00
CA LEU A 356 31.23 10.29 -19.26
C LEU A 356 32.27 9.19 -19.55
N SER A 357 31.80 7.96 -19.71
CA SER A 357 32.65 6.78 -19.86
C SER A 357 32.55 6.16 -21.26
N LYS A 358 33.65 5.55 -21.71
CA LYS A 358 33.73 4.89 -23.01
C LYS A 358 33.19 3.47 -22.94
N ILE A 359 32.72 2.97 -24.06
CA ILE A 359 32.42 1.55 -24.23
C ILE A 359 33.73 0.80 -24.52
N VAL A 360 34.02 -0.21 -23.69
CA VAL A 360 35.23 -1.04 -23.76
C VAL A 360 34.93 -2.29 -24.58
N LEU A 361 35.83 -2.65 -25.50
CA LEU A 361 35.72 -3.87 -26.31
C LEU A 361 36.70 -4.95 -25.81
N PRO A 362 36.32 -6.25 -25.88
CA PRO A 362 35.02 -6.76 -26.30
C PRO A 362 33.94 -6.60 -25.21
N ILE A 363 32.70 -6.34 -25.62
CA ILE A 363 31.52 -6.40 -24.73
C ILE A 363 31.24 -7.88 -24.49
N LYS A 364 31.47 -8.38 -23.27
CA LYS A 364 31.40 -9.80 -22.95
C LYS A 364 30.36 -10.04 -21.86
N GLY A 365 29.36 -10.88 -22.16
CA GLY A 365 28.24 -11.20 -21.28
C GLY A 365 27.09 -10.20 -21.37
N TYR A 366 25.94 -10.60 -20.84
CA TYR A 366 24.72 -9.79 -20.82
C TYR A 366 24.87 -8.55 -19.92
N SER A 367 25.59 -8.70 -18.81
CA SER A 367 25.95 -7.61 -17.89
C SER A 367 26.61 -6.42 -18.61
N GLU A 368 27.70 -6.66 -19.33
CA GLU A 368 28.43 -5.59 -20.03
C GLU A 368 27.65 -5.01 -21.22
N LEU A 369 26.79 -5.81 -21.85
CA LEU A 369 25.86 -5.34 -22.88
C LEU A 369 24.89 -4.32 -22.29
N MET A 370 24.27 -4.62 -21.16
CA MET A 370 23.33 -3.73 -20.49
C MET A 370 24.01 -2.49 -19.93
N ASN A 371 25.19 -2.61 -19.34
CA ASN A 371 26.00 -1.44 -18.95
C ASN A 371 26.26 -0.51 -20.15
N SER A 372 26.52 -1.09 -21.34
CA SER A 372 26.66 -0.31 -22.58
C SER A 372 25.36 0.36 -23.03
N VAL A 373 24.19 -0.28 -22.83
CA VAL A 373 22.87 0.34 -23.07
C VAL A 373 22.70 1.58 -22.19
N TYR A 374 22.90 1.46 -20.88
CA TYR A 374 22.72 2.58 -19.95
C TYR A 374 23.69 3.73 -20.21
N LYS A 375 24.96 3.45 -20.49
CA LYS A 375 25.94 4.48 -20.94
C LYS A 375 25.47 5.27 -22.16
N THR A 376 24.80 4.62 -23.11
CA THR A 376 24.23 5.32 -24.29
C THR A 376 23.00 6.15 -23.93
N ILE A 377 22.17 5.70 -22.99
CA ILE A 377 21.00 6.45 -22.50
C ILE A 377 21.46 7.71 -21.75
N ASP A 378 22.33 7.56 -20.76
CA ASP A 378 22.92 8.64 -19.97
C ASP A 378 23.49 9.74 -20.88
N PHE A 379 24.33 9.35 -21.84
CA PHE A 379 24.96 10.33 -22.73
C PHE A 379 23.95 11.00 -23.66
N SER A 380 22.93 10.27 -24.11
CA SER A 380 21.86 10.84 -24.93
C SER A 380 21.01 11.85 -24.13
N LEU A 381 20.69 11.55 -22.87
CA LEU A 381 19.99 12.45 -21.95
C LEU A 381 20.84 13.68 -21.68
N TYR A 382 22.14 13.49 -21.45
CA TYR A 382 23.07 14.58 -21.21
C TYR A 382 23.05 15.61 -22.35
N LEU A 383 23.18 15.17 -23.60
CA LEU A 383 23.16 16.08 -24.77
C LEU A 383 21.77 16.64 -25.09
N ARG A 384 20.70 15.95 -24.68
CA ARG A 384 19.32 16.37 -24.94
C ARG A 384 18.82 17.40 -23.93
N SER A 385 19.07 17.20 -22.64
CA SER A 385 18.44 17.97 -21.57
C SER A 385 19.39 18.50 -20.49
N VAL A 386 20.52 17.84 -20.20
CA VAL A 386 21.32 18.17 -18.99
C VAL A 386 22.45 19.16 -19.26
N LEU A 387 23.14 19.06 -20.40
CA LEU A 387 24.31 19.88 -20.69
C LEU A 387 23.96 21.38 -20.63
N MET A 388 24.51 22.06 -19.63
CA MET A 388 24.47 23.52 -19.48
C MET A 388 25.60 23.96 -18.54
N PRO A 389 26.04 25.24 -18.60
CA PRO A 389 26.98 25.78 -17.61
C PRO A 389 26.40 25.72 -16.19
N SER A 390 27.24 25.47 -15.19
CA SER A 390 26.86 25.58 -13.77
C SER A 390 26.57 27.04 -13.42
N ILE A 391 25.35 27.33 -12.95
CA ILE A 391 24.93 28.68 -12.53
C ILE A 391 24.85 28.70 -11.01
N ASP A 392 25.73 29.49 -10.37
CA ASP A 392 25.53 29.86 -8.96
C ASP A 392 24.37 30.87 -8.91
N ILE A 393 23.23 30.45 -8.38
CA ILE A 393 22.07 31.35 -8.19
C ILE A 393 22.31 32.12 -6.89
N ASP A 394 22.67 33.39 -7.00
CA ASP A 394 22.74 34.27 -5.83
C ASP A 394 21.33 34.44 -5.21
N ASP A 395 21.25 34.33 -3.89
CA ASP A 395 20.07 34.71 -3.12
C ASP A 395 19.74 36.19 -3.36
N THR A 396 18.46 36.49 -3.53
CA THR A 396 17.99 37.86 -3.69
C THR A 396 16.67 38.06 -2.95
N SER A 397 16.28 39.32 -2.69
CA SER A 397 15.03 39.68 -2.01
C SER A 397 14.19 40.68 -2.80
N ALA A 398 12.89 40.79 -2.49
CA ALA A 398 12.01 41.77 -3.13
C ALA A 398 12.52 43.22 -2.97
N THR A 399 13.24 43.52 -1.88
CA THR A 399 13.85 44.83 -1.63
C THR A 399 14.99 45.14 -2.61
N GLU A 400 15.86 44.16 -2.86
CA GLU A 400 16.97 44.31 -3.81
C GLU A 400 16.47 44.44 -5.26
N GLN A 401 15.42 43.70 -5.61
CA GLN A 401 14.79 43.79 -6.93
C GLN A 401 14.09 45.15 -7.11
N CYS A 402 13.44 45.69 -6.08
CA CYS A 402 12.90 47.06 -6.10
C CYS A 402 13.99 48.12 -6.34
N ALA A 403 15.20 47.93 -5.81
CA ALA A 403 16.31 48.88 -5.99
C ALA A 403 16.79 48.97 -7.45
N LYS A 404 16.52 47.95 -8.28
CA LYS A 404 16.85 47.94 -9.72
C LYS A 404 15.89 48.83 -10.53
N LEU A 405 14.68 49.10 -10.02
CA LEU A 405 13.63 49.87 -10.70
C LEU A 405 13.84 51.39 -10.56
N THR A 406 14.90 51.91 -11.18
CA THR A 406 15.25 53.33 -11.13
C THR A 406 14.75 54.10 -12.35
N ALA A 407 14.58 55.43 -12.22
CA ALA A 407 14.24 56.30 -13.36
C ALA A 407 15.27 56.23 -14.50
N ALA A 408 16.55 55.99 -14.18
CA ALA A 408 17.62 55.85 -15.17
C ALA A 408 17.54 54.52 -15.95
N ALA A 409 17.02 53.46 -15.33
CA ALA A 409 16.87 52.16 -15.96
C ALA A 409 15.59 52.05 -16.82
N LEU A 410 14.55 52.83 -16.48
CA LEU A 410 13.23 52.73 -17.11
C LEU A 410 12.88 53.88 -18.07
N SER A 411 13.51 55.05 -17.98
CA SER A 411 13.14 56.22 -18.80
C SER A 411 14.14 56.46 -19.94
N PRO A 412 13.67 56.73 -21.18
CA PRO A 412 12.28 56.82 -21.63
C PRO A 412 11.65 55.46 -21.97
N VAL A 413 10.31 55.35 -21.86
CA VAL A 413 9.51 54.23 -22.40
C VAL A 413 8.85 54.68 -23.70
N SER A 414 8.90 53.87 -24.75
CA SER A 414 8.42 54.26 -26.07
C SER A 414 7.11 53.54 -26.39
N VAL A 415 6.16 54.23 -27.02
CA VAL A 415 4.87 53.68 -27.46
C VAL A 415 4.64 53.95 -28.94
N GLU A 416 3.71 53.22 -29.56
CA GLU A 416 3.43 53.34 -30.99
C GLU A 416 2.95 54.76 -31.40
N ASP A 417 2.17 55.43 -30.55
CA ASP A 417 1.64 56.76 -30.81
C ASP A 417 1.27 57.46 -29.50
N VAL A 418 2.06 58.46 -29.10
CA VAL A 418 1.82 59.26 -27.88
C VAL A 418 0.52 60.07 -27.91
N SER A 419 -0.10 60.27 -29.08
CA SER A 419 -1.38 60.98 -29.19
C SER A 419 -2.59 60.16 -28.76
N LYS A 420 -2.43 58.83 -28.62
CA LYS A 420 -3.50 57.88 -28.29
C LYS A 420 -3.36 57.24 -26.90
N ILE A 421 -2.41 57.69 -26.09
CA ILE A 421 -2.07 57.06 -24.81
C ILE A 421 -3.05 57.43 -23.69
N SER A 422 -3.53 56.43 -22.95
CA SER A 422 -4.29 56.57 -21.71
C SER A 422 -3.43 56.18 -20.51
N LEU A 423 -3.85 56.54 -19.28
CA LEU A 423 -3.18 56.08 -18.05
C LEU A 423 -3.05 54.56 -17.99
N ALA A 424 -4.06 53.81 -18.44
CA ALA A 424 -4.02 52.34 -18.47
C ALA A 424 -2.97 51.82 -19.46
N THR A 425 -2.85 52.47 -20.63
CA THR A 425 -1.86 52.13 -21.66
C THR A 425 -0.44 52.49 -21.20
N ALA A 426 -0.27 53.62 -20.53
CA ALA A 426 0.99 54.04 -19.91
C ALA A 426 1.43 53.08 -18.79
N ASN A 427 0.51 52.72 -17.88
CA ASN A 427 0.78 51.73 -16.83
C ASN A 427 1.19 50.38 -17.43
N SER A 428 0.53 49.95 -18.50
CA SER A 428 0.86 48.70 -19.17
C SER A 428 2.25 48.75 -19.81
N ALA A 429 2.60 49.82 -20.53
CA ALA A 429 3.91 49.98 -21.16
C ALA A 429 5.05 50.03 -20.13
N VAL A 430 4.87 50.81 -19.07
CA VAL A 430 5.85 50.95 -17.98
C VAL A 430 6.00 49.65 -17.18
N LEU A 431 4.88 48.98 -16.85
CA LEU A 431 4.91 47.69 -16.16
C LEU A 431 5.60 46.60 -16.98
N LEU A 432 5.40 46.61 -18.31
CA LEU A 432 6.06 45.67 -19.20
C LEU A 432 7.57 45.85 -19.19
N MET A 433 8.07 47.08 -19.22
CA MET A 433 9.52 47.33 -19.15
C MET A 433 10.09 46.98 -17.77
N ALA A 434 9.34 47.26 -16.70
CA ALA A 434 9.74 46.90 -15.34
C ALA A 434 9.86 45.38 -15.14
N LYS A 435 9.04 44.58 -15.84
CA LYS A 435 9.15 43.10 -15.86
C LYS A 435 10.41 42.58 -16.53
N VAL A 436 11.03 43.33 -17.45
CA VAL A 436 12.27 42.92 -18.12
C VAL A 436 13.47 43.04 -17.17
N ILE A 437 13.42 43.98 -16.21
CA ILE A 437 14.54 44.31 -15.31
C ILE A 437 14.55 43.44 -14.04
N VAL A 438 13.38 43.01 -13.58
CA VAL A 438 13.20 42.26 -12.32
C VAL A 438 13.30 40.75 -12.58
N ASP A 439 13.96 40.06 -11.65
CA ASP A 439 14.12 38.60 -11.66
C ASP A 439 12.76 37.87 -11.78
N SER A 440 12.70 36.83 -12.62
CA SER A 440 11.47 36.10 -12.95
C SER A 440 10.81 35.41 -11.75
N ARG A 441 11.55 35.20 -10.65
CA ARG A 441 11.04 34.68 -9.37
C ARG A 441 10.11 35.67 -8.64
N TYR A 442 9.99 36.90 -9.15
CA TYR A 442 9.19 37.95 -8.53
C TYR A 442 8.03 38.44 -9.41
N GLN A 443 6.87 38.52 -8.79
CA GLN A 443 5.70 39.20 -9.33
C GLN A 443 5.81 40.71 -9.14
N ILE A 444 5.68 41.46 -10.23
CA ILE A 444 5.62 42.93 -10.21
C ILE A 444 4.26 43.48 -10.64
N LYS A 445 3.77 44.49 -9.91
CA LYS A 445 2.54 45.24 -10.21
C LYS A 445 2.77 46.75 -10.01
N VAL A 446 2.05 47.58 -10.76
CA VAL A 446 1.98 49.01 -10.47
C VAL A 446 1.11 49.20 -9.22
N ASN A 447 1.64 49.87 -8.21
CA ASN A 447 0.93 50.11 -6.96
C ASN A 447 0.16 51.45 -7.02
N GLU A 448 0.86 52.56 -7.21
CA GLU A 448 0.26 53.88 -7.42
C GLU A 448 0.87 54.57 -8.65
N SER A 449 0.04 55.26 -9.44
CA SER A 449 0.49 55.93 -10.68
C SER A 449 -0.38 57.11 -11.08
N THR A 450 0.24 58.15 -11.64
CA THR A 450 -0.39 59.26 -12.37
C THR A 450 0.27 59.45 -13.73
N PHE A 451 -0.45 60.02 -14.69
CA PHE A 451 0.06 60.28 -16.03
C PHE A 451 -0.47 61.62 -16.55
N GLU A 452 0.42 62.59 -16.74
CA GLU A 452 0.11 63.91 -17.28
C GLU A 452 1.23 64.37 -18.22
N ASN A 453 0.88 65.00 -19.35
CA ASN A 453 1.84 65.56 -20.30
C ASN A 453 2.99 64.59 -20.70
N GLN A 454 2.66 63.33 -21.00
CA GLN A 454 3.63 62.28 -21.38
C GLN A 454 4.62 61.88 -20.27
N ILE A 455 4.36 62.30 -19.04
CA ILE A 455 5.16 61.94 -17.88
C ILE A 455 4.35 60.99 -17.01
N TRP A 456 4.86 59.78 -16.82
CA TRP A 456 4.34 58.80 -15.89
C TRP A 456 5.05 58.95 -14.55
N THR A 457 4.31 59.04 -13.44
CA THR A 457 4.88 59.09 -12.09
C THR A 457 4.20 58.03 -11.23
N GLY A 458 4.97 57.12 -10.65
CA GLY A 458 4.41 56.01 -9.88
C GLY A 458 5.44 55.12 -9.20
N ASN A 459 4.97 54.08 -8.51
CA ASN A 459 5.80 53.05 -7.86
C ASN A 459 5.28 51.63 -8.15
N PHE A 460 6.12 50.65 -7.86
CA PHE A 460 5.85 49.23 -8.08
C PHE A 460 5.81 48.47 -6.76
N GLN A 461 5.00 47.41 -6.72
CA GLN A 461 5.04 46.38 -5.71
C GLN A 461 5.70 45.13 -6.32
N VAL A 462 6.68 44.57 -5.63
CA VAL A 462 7.40 43.35 -6.01
C VAL A 462 7.19 42.31 -4.92
N THR A 463 6.78 41.10 -5.29
CA THR A 463 6.47 39.99 -4.37
C THR A 463 7.07 38.70 -4.90
N ASN A 464 7.74 37.91 -4.05
CA ASN A 464 8.29 36.61 -4.45
C ASN A 464 7.15 35.61 -4.73
N TYR A 465 7.26 34.81 -5.79
CA TYR A 465 6.26 33.79 -6.13
C TYR A 465 6.19 32.64 -5.11
N SER A 466 7.29 32.33 -4.42
CA SER A 466 7.40 31.21 -3.48
C SER A 466 7.23 31.62 -2.02
N ASP A 467 7.38 32.90 -1.69
CA ASP A 467 7.15 33.45 -0.35
C ASP A 467 6.37 34.75 -0.42
N GLU A 468 5.08 34.71 -0.12
CA GLU A 468 4.22 35.89 -0.12
C GLU A 468 4.64 36.94 0.93
N ASN A 469 5.43 36.56 1.94
CA ASN A 469 5.93 37.48 2.95
C ASN A 469 7.12 38.32 2.47
N ASP A 470 7.84 37.88 1.43
CA ASP A 470 8.89 38.67 0.77
C ASP A 470 8.25 39.63 -0.26
N THR A 471 7.73 40.74 0.25
CA THR A 471 7.10 41.82 -0.53
C THR A 471 7.72 43.17 -0.21
N ALA A 472 8.05 43.95 -1.25
CA ALA A 472 8.58 45.30 -1.13
C ALA A 472 7.88 46.28 -2.09
N ILE A 473 7.91 47.58 -1.74
CA ILE A 473 7.39 48.67 -2.57
C ILE A 473 8.57 49.56 -2.99
N SER A 474 8.68 49.85 -4.29
CA SER A 474 9.74 50.69 -4.84
C SER A 474 9.56 52.16 -4.46
N GLU A 475 10.63 52.95 -4.62
CA GLU A 475 10.50 54.41 -4.57
C GLU A 475 9.61 54.92 -5.72
N THR A 476 8.99 56.09 -5.53
CA THR A 476 8.24 56.77 -6.58
C THR A 476 9.20 57.36 -7.60
N ILE A 477 9.09 56.91 -8.85
CA ILE A 477 9.93 57.36 -9.96
C ILE A 477 9.11 58.09 -11.02
N THR A 478 9.81 58.87 -11.84
CA THR A 478 9.23 59.60 -12.96
C THR A 478 9.84 59.11 -14.28
N ILE A 479 8.99 58.72 -15.22
CA ILE A 479 9.36 58.15 -16.52
C ILE A 479 8.77 59.01 -17.63
N THR A 480 9.58 59.34 -18.63
CA THR A 480 9.14 60.03 -19.84
C THR A 480 8.65 59.01 -20.86
N ILE A 481 7.48 59.22 -21.45
CA ILE A 481 6.93 58.38 -22.52
C ILE A 481 7.04 59.09 -23.87
N ASP A 482 7.69 58.46 -24.86
CA ASP A 482 7.85 59.00 -26.21
C ASP A 482 7.30 58.07 -27.31
N ASP A 483 7.38 58.50 -28.57
CA ASP A 483 6.99 57.74 -29.77
C ASP A 483 8.20 57.36 -30.63
N ASN A 484 9.37 57.14 -30.02
CA ASN A 484 10.55 56.69 -30.76
C ASN A 484 10.33 55.25 -31.29
N TYR A 485 10.21 55.12 -32.60
CA TYR A 485 9.90 53.85 -33.25
C TYR A 485 10.98 52.77 -33.05
N GLU A 486 12.27 53.10 -33.13
CA GLU A 486 13.36 52.14 -32.90
C GLU A 486 13.36 51.62 -31.46
N ALA A 487 13.24 52.53 -30.49
CA ALA A 487 13.19 52.18 -29.07
C ALA A 487 11.93 51.38 -28.73
N PHE A 488 10.78 51.71 -29.34
CA PHE A 488 9.54 50.95 -29.20
C PHE A 488 9.69 49.49 -29.69
N VAL A 489 10.36 49.28 -30.82
CA VAL A 489 10.59 47.93 -31.35
C VAL A 489 11.59 47.16 -30.50
N LYS A 490 12.70 47.79 -30.06
CA LYS A 490 13.65 47.15 -29.13
C LYS A 490 12.98 46.74 -27.81
N GLN A 491 12.14 47.59 -27.23
CA GLN A 491 11.35 47.26 -26.04
C GLN A 491 10.41 46.05 -26.25
N LYS A 492 9.86 45.87 -27.46
CA LYS A 492 9.07 44.68 -27.78
C LYS A 492 9.93 43.42 -27.88
N ILE A 493 11.14 43.53 -28.40
CA ILE A 493 12.11 42.42 -28.51
C ILE A 493 12.62 42.01 -27.12
N ASP A 494 13.05 42.97 -26.29
CA ASP A 494 13.53 42.70 -24.93
C ASP A 494 12.45 41.99 -24.10
N LYS A 495 11.18 42.41 -24.28
CA LYS A 495 10.03 41.73 -23.69
C LYS A 495 9.82 40.30 -24.22
N ALA A 496 10.07 40.05 -25.50
CA ALA A 496 9.93 38.72 -26.08
C ALA A 496 11.01 37.77 -25.51
N LEU A 497 12.23 38.27 -25.39
CA LEU A 497 13.34 37.56 -24.76
C LEU A 497 13.10 37.35 -23.25
N SER A 498 12.44 38.28 -22.55
CA SER A 498 12.16 38.17 -21.11
C SER A 498 10.91 37.35 -20.74
N LYS A 499 10.19 36.76 -21.71
CA LYS A 499 8.91 36.05 -21.48
C LYS A 499 9.07 34.60 -21.02
N GLU A 500 10.24 34.02 -21.16
CA GLU A 500 10.54 32.65 -20.71
C GLU A 500 10.85 32.65 -19.21
N PRO A 501 10.12 31.87 -18.37
CA PRO A 501 10.50 31.65 -16.98
C PRO A 501 11.73 30.75 -16.96
N SER A 502 12.91 31.33 -17.11
CA SER A 502 14.18 30.59 -17.10
C SER A 502 15.06 31.08 -15.96
N TYR A 503 15.54 30.13 -15.15
CA TYR A 503 16.45 30.31 -14.02
C TYR A 503 17.90 30.63 -14.47
N ASP A 504 18.10 31.13 -15.69
CA ASP A 504 19.41 31.37 -16.31
C ASP A 504 19.65 32.90 -16.41
N PRO A 505 20.87 33.45 -16.21
CA PRO A 505 21.14 34.89 -16.30
C PRO A 505 20.92 35.43 -17.72
N SER A 506 19.65 35.71 -18.01
CA SER A 506 19.10 36.38 -19.18
C SER A 506 19.59 35.82 -20.52
N ILE A 507 18.70 35.11 -21.22
CA ILE A 507 18.79 34.94 -22.69
C ILE A 507 19.12 36.27 -23.41
N ILE A 508 18.76 37.41 -22.81
CA ILE A 508 19.16 38.75 -23.23
C ILE A 508 20.70 38.88 -23.28
N ALA A 509 21.45 38.50 -22.24
CA ALA A 509 22.91 38.55 -22.21
C ALA A 509 23.55 37.66 -23.29
N LEU A 510 22.97 36.47 -23.56
CA LEU A 510 23.40 35.63 -24.67
C LEU A 510 23.19 36.35 -26.00
N PHE A 511 22.03 36.98 -26.21
CA PHE A 511 21.70 37.70 -27.43
C PHE A 511 22.38 39.08 -27.55
N ASP A 512 23.09 39.55 -26.53
CA ASP A 512 23.92 40.76 -26.59
C ASP A 512 25.39 40.47 -27.00
N MET A 513 25.78 39.19 -27.04
CA MET A 513 27.14 38.78 -27.43
C MET A 513 27.44 39.09 -28.90
N ASP A 514 28.73 39.27 -29.20
CA ASP A 514 29.21 39.33 -30.57
C ASP A 514 29.16 37.95 -31.26
N GLU A 515 29.32 37.93 -32.59
CA GLU A 515 29.22 36.71 -33.40
C GLU A 515 30.14 35.57 -32.94
N THR A 516 31.38 35.87 -32.52
CA THR A 516 32.35 34.83 -32.17
C THR A 516 32.04 34.22 -30.82
N ASP A 517 31.73 35.07 -29.85
CA ASP A 517 31.39 34.66 -28.49
C ASP A 517 30.06 33.90 -28.49
N PHE A 518 29.05 34.39 -29.22
CA PHE A 518 27.75 33.74 -29.36
C PHE A 518 27.89 32.29 -29.85
N LYS A 519 28.62 32.07 -30.95
CA LYS A 519 28.82 30.71 -31.51
C LYS A 519 29.58 29.76 -30.59
N ASN A 520 30.49 30.27 -29.77
CA ASN A 520 31.21 29.45 -28.81
C ASN A 520 30.35 29.13 -27.58
N GLU A 521 29.48 30.05 -27.17
CA GLU A 521 28.58 29.87 -26.05
C GLU A 521 27.50 28.82 -26.34
N LEU A 522 26.94 28.81 -27.56
CA LEU A 522 25.93 27.81 -27.99
C LEU A 522 26.40 26.36 -27.79
N LYS A 523 27.70 26.08 -27.96
CA LYS A 523 28.27 24.73 -27.81
C LYS A 523 28.09 24.14 -26.41
N LYS A 524 27.89 24.98 -25.40
CA LYS A 524 27.78 24.57 -23.98
C LYS A 524 26.36 24.19 -23.57
N TYR A 525 25.40 24.20 -24.48
CA TYR A 525 23.99 23.94 -24.18
C TYR A 525 23.48 22.66 -24.84
N CYS A 526 22.55 22.00 -24.17
CA CYS A 526 21.84 20.83 -24.66
C CYS A 526 20.80 21.22 -25.74
N LEU A 527 20.32 20.22 -26.49
CA LEU A 527 19.35 20.45 -27.57
C LEU A 527 18.10 21.18 -27.09
N ASN A 528 17.53 20.80 -25.94
CA ASN A 528 16.33 21.44 -25.42
C ASN A 528 16.55 22.93 -25.12
N ARG A 529 17.71 23.32 -24.59
CA ARG A 529 18.04 24.73 -24.35
C ARG A 529 18.28 25.49 -25.65
N LEU A 530 18.93 24.86 -26.63
CA LEU A 530 19.08 25.45 -27.97
C LEU A 530 17.71 25.67 -28.64
N THR A 531 16.76 24.76 -28.46
CA THR A 531 15.36 24.94 -28.90
C THR A 531 14.71 26.14 -28.23
N SER A 532 14.85 26.30 -26.90
CA SER A 532 14.36 27.50 -26.20
C SER A 532 14.97 28.79 -26.76
N PHE A 533 16.27 28.79 -27.09
CA PHE A 533 16.93 29.94 -27.71
C PHE A 533 16.43 30.20 -29.13
N HIS A 534 16.21 29.14 -29.90
CA HIS A 534 15.66 29.22 -31.25
C HIS A 534 14.27 29.85 -31.24
N ASP A 535 13.37 29.36 -30.39
CA ASP A 535 11.99 29.83 -30.30
C ASP A 535 11.92 31.30 -29.84
N SER A 536 12.77 31.67 -28.89
CA SER A 536 12.92 33.05 -28.45
C SER A 536 13.44 33.97 -29.57
N CYS A 537 14.42 33.51 -30.34
CA CYS A 537 14.93 34.24 -31.51
C CYS A 537 13.86 34.38 -32.60
N GLN A 538 13.09 33.32 -32.86
CA GLN A 538 12.01 33.31 -33.83
C GLN A 538 10.92 34.31 -33.45
N ALA A 539 10.53 34.36 -32.17
CA ALA A 539 9.59 35.36 -31.67
C ALA A 539 10.09 36.80 -31.90
N CYS A 540 11.39 37.05 -31.76
CA CYS A 540 11.98 38.36 -32.06
C CYS A 540 11.91 38.68 -33.56
N ILE A 541 12.18 37.70 -34.43
CA ILE A 541 12.07 37.85 -35.89
C ILE A 541 10.63 38.10 -36.32
N ASP A 542 9.66 37.40 -35.73
CA ASP A 542 8.23 37.59 -36.01
C ASP A 542 7.79 39.02 -35.68
N ILE A 543 8.21 39.55 -34.52
CA ILE A 543 8.00 40.96 -34.16
C ILE A 543 8.59 41.89 -35.22
N LEU A 544 9.83 41.65 -35.65
CA LEU A 544 10.50 42.49 -36.65
C LEU A 544 9.81 42.44 -38.03
N ILE A 545 9.25 41.29 -38.41
CA ILE A 545 8.44 41.13 -39.62
C ILE A 545 7.11 41.87 -39.49
N GLU A 546 6.39 41.71 -38.39
CA GLU A 546 5.13 42.41 -38.11
C GLU A 546 5.29 43.93 -38.13
N GLN A 547 6.45 44.43 -37.68
CA GLN A 547 6.78 45.84 -37.71
C GLN A 547 7.23 46.33 -39.11
N GLY A 548 7.41 45.45 -40.10
CA GLY A 548 7.83 45.83 -41.45
C GLY A 548 9.32 46.14 -41.59
N ILE A 549 10.16 45.65 -40.66
CA ILE A 549 11.61 45.89 -40.65
C ILE A 549 12.35 44.89 -41.55
N ALA A 550 11.73 43.75 -41.88
CA ALA A 550 12.31 42.71 -42.73
C ALA A 550 12.45 43.08 -44.23
N ASP A 551 11.93 44.24 -44.66
CA ASP A 551 12.03 44.69 -46.05
C ASP A 551 13.28 45.56 -46.28
N LYS A 552 14.30 44.95 -46.89
CA LYS A 552 15.55 45.61 -47.23
C LYS A 552 15.37 46.84 -48.12
N GLU A 553 14.38 46.84 -49.03
CA GLU A 553 14.17 47.96 -49.96
C GLU A 553 13.57 49.17 -49.24
N THR A 554 12.69 48.93 -48.26
CA THR A 554 12.05 49.97 -47.44
C THR A 554 13.05 50.75 -46.58
N TRP A 555 14.09 50.08 -46.06
CA TRP A 555 15.09 50.70 -45.18
C TRP A 555 16.38 51.14 -45.89
N SER A 556 16.51 50.82 -47.18
CA SER A 556 17.66 51.21 -48.01
C SER A 556 17.77 52.73 -48.16
N GLY A 557 18.78 53.32 -47.51
CA GLY A 557 19.02 54.77 -47.52
C GLY A 557 18.31 55.57 -46.43
N SER A 558 17.63 54.90 -45.50
CA SER A 558 17.07 55.49 -44.26
C SER A 558 18.16 55.64 -43.18
N ASP A 559 17.99 56.63 -42.30
CA ASP A 559 18.86 56.85 -41.12
C ASP A 559 17.96 56.96 -39.88
N PRO A 560 17.89 55.92 -39.02
CA PRO A 560 18.65 54.66 -39.04
C PRO A 560 18.16 53.62 -40.07
N ASN A 561 19.01 52.65 -40.43
CA ASN A 561 18.67 51.52 -41.30
C ASN A 561 18.34 50.29 -40.44
N LEU A 562 17.07 50.20 -40.03
CA LEU A 562 16.62 49.15 -39.11
C LEU A 562 16.72 47.73 -39.68
N TYR A 563 16.80 47.56 -41.00
CA TYR A 563 17.03 46.24 -41.61
C TYR A 563 18.44 45.72 -41.30
N ASP A 564 19.47 46.53 -41.58
CA ASP A 564 20.87 46.12 -41.35
C ASP A 564 21.23 46.17 -39.86
N ASP A 565 20.70 47.15 -39.12
CA ASP A 565 21.07 47.41 -37.71
C ASP A 565 20.31 46.51 -36.72
N LEU A 566 19.10 46.04 -37.05
CA LEU A 566 18.24 45.30 -36.13
C LEU A 566 17.76 43.95 -36.68
N TYR A 567 17.30 43.86 -37.93
CA TYR A 567 16.79 42.58 -38.46
C TYR A 567 17.88 41.56 -38.79
N LEU A 568 18.92 41.97 -39.52
CA LEU A 568 19.98 41.08 -39.98
C LEU A 568 20.75 40.38 -38.84
N PRO A 569 21.07 41.03 -37.69
CA PRO A 569 21.69 40.37 -36.55
C PRO A 569 20.87 39.21 -35.96
N TYR A 570 19.56 39.40 -35.77
CA TYR A 570 18.67 38.35 -35.24
C TYR A 570 18.47 37.21 -36.24
N TYR A 571 18.35 37.53 -37.54
CA TYR A 571 18.30 36.51 -38.58
C TYR A 571 19.56 35.63 -38.61
N ASN A 572 20.74 36.24 -38.47
CA ASN A 572 22.01 35.49 -38.40
C ASN A 572 22.10 34.64 -37.12
N LYS A 573 21.66 35.14 -35.97
CA LYS A 573 21.60 34.39 -34.71
C LYS A 573 20.68 33.18 -34.81
N LEU A 574 19.49 33.33 -35.38
CA LEU A 574 18.58 32.20 -35.64
C LEU A 574 19.29 31.11 -36.45
N ARG A 575 19.96 31.51 -37.55
CA ARG A 575 20.71 30.57 -38.39
C ARG A 575 21.82 29.85 -37.62
N TRP A 576 22.60 30.56 -36.79
CA TRP A 576 23.68 29.94 -36.01
C TRP A 576 23.14 28.99 -34.92
N ILE A 577 22.02 29.33 -34.29
CA ILE A 577 21.33 28.42 -33.36
C ILE A 577 20.89 27.16 -34.12
N SER A 578 20.24 27.31 -35.28
CA SER A 578 19.83 26.17 -36.12
C SER A 578 21.02 25.31 -36.57
N GLU A 579 22.15 25.92 -36.95
CA GLU A 579 23.38 25.21 -37.33
C GLU A 579 23.93 24.35 -36.16
N GLU A 580 23.94 24.87 -34.93
CA GLU A 580 24.36 24.11 -33.74
C GLU A 580 23.32 23.05 -33.32
N MET A 581 22.02 23.34 -33.45
CA MET A 581 20.96 22.33 -33.23
C MET A 581 21.10 21.14 -34.16
N THR A 582 21.30 21.38 -35.46
CA THR A 582 21.52 20.30 -36.43
C THR A 582 22.75 19.48 -36.08
N LEU A 583 23.87 20.12 -35.69
CA LEU A 583 25.04 19.38 -35.22
C LEU A 583 24.69 18.51 -33.99
N ARG A 584 23.93 19.04 -33.04
CA ARG A 584 23.53 18.30 -31.83
C ARG A 584 22.61 17.12 -32.15
N GLU A 585 21.68 17.29 -33.09
CA GLU A 585 20.81 16.23 -33.59
C GLU A 585 21.60 15.12 -34.31
N GLU A 586 22.60 15.48 -35.12
CA GLU A 586 23.50 14.53 -35.77
C GLU A 586 24.29 13.71 -34.74
N GLU A 587 24.81 14.35 -33.70
CA GLU A 587 25.54 13.68 -32.61
C GLU A 587 24.64 12.76 -31.78
N LEU A 588 23.43 13.22 -31.44
CA LEU A 588 22.42 12.39 -30.80
C LEU A 588 22.03 11.20 -31.67
N SER A 589 21.97 11.37 -32.99
CA SER A 589 21.65 10.28 -33.92
C SER A 589 22.69 9.16 -33.88
N VAL A 590 23.98 9.48 -33.73
CA VAL A 590 25.05 8.47 -33.55
C VAL A 590 24.82 7.65 -32.29
N ILE A 591 24.54 8.32 -31.16
CA ILE A 591 24.33 7.66 -29.86
C ILE A 591 23.06 6.80 -29.88
N VAL A 592 21.93 7.35 -30.37
CA VAL A 592 20.64 6.65 -30.45
C VAL A 592 20.71 5.46 -31.40
N THR A 593 21.44 5.56 -32.52
CA THR A 593 21.63 4.43 -33.44
C THR A 593 22.34 3.28 -32.76
N LEU A 594 23.41 3.56 -32.00
CA LEU A 594 24.12 2.54 -31.24
C LEU A 594 23.25 1.94 -30.12
N ASN A 595 22.50 2.77 -29.40
CA ASN A 595 21.54 2.31 -28.40
C ASN A 595 20.51 1.34 -29.01
N ASN A 596 19.90 1.69 -30.14
CA ASN A 596 18.94 0.83 -30.83
C ASN A 596 19.54 -0.52 -31.23
N LEU A 597 20.83 -0.57 -31.62
CA LEU A 597 21.53 -1.83 -31.88
C LEU A 597 21.66 -2.68 -30.62
N PHE A 598 22.08 -2.08 -29.49
CA PHE A 598 22.18 -2.80 -28.22
C PHE A 598 20.81 -3.29 -27.73
N VAL A 599 19.78 -2.45 -27.78
CA VAL A 599 18.40 -2.82 -27.40
C VAL A 599 17.87 -3.94 -28.30
N SER A 600 18.18 -3.93 -29.60
CA SER A 600 17.80 -5.03 -30.49
C SER A 600 18.52 -6.34 -30.12
N ILE A 601 19.81 -6.29 -29.76
CA ILE A 601 20.53 -7.46 -29.28
C ILE A 601 19.92 -7.97 -27.97
N GLN A 602 19.64 -7.07 -27.03
CA GLN A 602 18.96 -7.38 -25.77
C GLN A 602 17.64 -8.12 -26.00
N GLN A 603 16.75 -7.56 -26.83
CA GLN A 603 15.46 -8.18 -27.18
C GLN A 603 15.63 -9.57 -27.81
N ASN A 604 16.60 -9.73 -28.73
CA ASN A 604 16.88 -11.03 -29.32
C ASN A 604 17.36 -12.08 -28.32
N ILE A 605 18.09 -11.68 -27.27
CA ILE A 605 18.52 -12.57 -26.19
C ILE A 605 17.31 -12.94 -25.33
N GLN A 606 16.52 -11.95 -24.90
CA GLN A 606 15.33 -12.15 -24.09
C GLN A 606 14.29 -13.03 -24.80
N ASP A 607 14.07 -12.83 -26.09
CA ASP A 607 13.16 -13.66 -26.90
C ASP A 607 13.60 -15.13 -26.95
N LYS A 608 14.93 -15.39 -27.02
CA LYS A 608 15.47 -16.75 -27.00
C LYS A 608 15.41 -17.40 -25.62
N LEU A 609 15.64 -16.60 -24.58
CA LEU A 609 15.67 -17.05 -23.19
C LEU A 609 14.30 -16.95 -22.49
N ASN A 610 13.24 -16.62 -23.21
CA ASN A 610 11.88 -16.71 -22.68
C ASN A 610 11.53 -18.19 -22.42
N LEU A 611 11.49 -18.57 -21.13
CA LEU A 611 11.37 -19.97 -20.71
C LEU A 611 10.10 -20.66 -21.22
N GLU A 612 8.96 -19.97 -21.22
CA GLU A 612 7.69 -20.50 -21.71
C GLU A 612 7.77 -20.81 -23.22
N ASN A 613 8.27 -19.87 -24.01
CA ASN A 613 8.46 -20.04 -25.44
C ASN A 613 9.52 -21.13 -25.75
N TYR A 614 10.60 -21.18 -24.96
CA TYR A 614 11.69 -22.14 -25.12
C TYR A 614 11.20 -23.57 -24.90
N LEU A 615 10.48 -23.82 -23.81
CA LEU A 615 9.93 -25.13 -23.48
C LEU A 615 8.81 -25.53 -24.45
N GLY A 616 7.95 -24.57 -24.81
CA GLY A 616 6.75 -24.77 -25.59
C GLY A 616 5.59 -25.33 -24.75
N THR A 617 4.36 -25.17 -25.25
CA THR A 617 3.12 -25.35 -24.48
C THR A 617 3.02 -26.66 -23.67
N LYS A 618 3.44 -27.80 -24.25
CA LYS A 618 3.35 -29.11 -23.58
C LYS A 618 4.26 -29.19 -22.35
N LEU A 619 5.54 -28.86 -22.52
CA LEU A 619 6.54 -28.96 -21.45
C LEU A 619 6.37 -27.83 -20.43
N TRP A 620 5.86 -26.67 -20.87
CA TRP A 620 5.47 -25.58 -19.98
C TRP A 620 4.34 -25.96 -19.03
N PHE A 621 3.29 -26.64 -19.50
CA PHE A 621 2.24 -27.15 -18.62
C PHE A 621 2.74 -28.19 -17.63
N GLU A 622 3.69 -29.04 -18.03
CA GLU A 622 4.33 -29.98 -17.13
C GLU A 622 5.14 -29.25 -16.04
N LEU A 623 6.01 -28.31 -16.43
CA LEU A 623 6.78 -27.49 -15.48
C LEU A 623 5.86 -26.71 -14.54
N SER A 624 4.75 -26.16 -15.07
CA SER A 624 3.77 -25.38 -14.30
C SER A 624 3.12 -26.19 -13.17
N ALA A 625 3.04 -27.52 -13.28
CA ALA A 625 2.54 -28.39 -12.21
C ALA A 625 3.53 -28.53 -11.04
N TYR A 626 4.82 -28.28 -11.30
CA TYR A 626 5.89 -28.29 -10.29
C TYR A 626 6.21 -26.90 -9.74
N ARG A 627 5.56 -25.84 -10.23
CA ARG A 627 5.80 -24.46 -9.79
C ARG A 627 5.36 -24.24 -8.35
N ARG A 628 6.28 -23.73 -7.54
CA ARG A 628 6.07 -23.29 -6.16
C ARG A 628 6.59 -21.85 -6.08
N GLU A 629 5.66 -20.91 -6.23
CA GLU A 629 5.97 -19.49 -6.41
C GLU A 629 5.94 -18.72 -5.07
N ASP A 630 6.79 -17.70 -4.99
CA ASP A 630 6.76 -16.65 -3.96
C ASP A 630 7.28 -15.32 -4.50
N GLU A 631 7.10 -14.25 -3.73
CA GLU A 631 7.65 -12.93 -4.02
C GLU A 631 8.96 -12.71 -3.25
N TYR A 632 10.04 -12.38 -3.96
CA TYR A 632 11.27 -11.86 -3.36
C TYR A 632 11.26 -10.34 -3.44
N ASN A 633 11.06 -9.70 -2.29
CA ASN A 633 10.97 -8.25 -2.16
C ASN A 633 12.12 -7.72 -1.30
N ASN A 634 12.83 -6.70 -1.80
CA ASN A 634 13.79 -5.97 -0.98
C ASN A 634 13.72 -4.46 -1.26
N SER A 635 13.16 -3.72 -0.29
CA SER A 635 12.98 -2.27 -0.35
C SER A 635 14.26 -1.46 -0.23
N ASN A 636 15.40 -2.08 0.12
CA ASN A 636 16.68 -1.38 0.20
C ASN A 636 17.32 -1.12 -1.17
N TYR A 637 16.79 -1.73 -2.24
CA TYR A 637 17.23 -1.49 -3.61
C TYR A 637 16.31 -0.46 -4.23
N ILE A 638 16.65 0.82 -4.06
CA ILE A 638 15.95 1.97 -4.65
C ILE A 638 16.79 2.60 -5.76
N SER A 639 16.12 3.24 -6.69
CA SER A 639 16.67 3.96 -7.83
C SER A 639 17.04 5.41 -7.51
N ASP A 640 16.45 5.98 -6.47
CA ASP A 640 16.57 7.39 -6.16
C ASP A 640 18.01 7.79 -5.77
N GLY A 641 18.47 8.89 -6.38
CA GLY A 641 19.83 9.40 -6.21
C GLY A 641 20.93 8.62 -6.94
N LEU A 642 20.59 7.54 -7.66
CA LEU A 642 21.54 6.78 -8.47
C LEU A 642 21.59 7.31 -9.91
N SER A 643 22.79 7.31 -10.49
CA SER A 643 22.93 7.39 -11.96
C SER A 643 22.41 6.11 -12.61
N ASP A 644 22.06 6.14 -13.90
CA ASP A 644 21.59 4.94 -14.62
C ASP A 644 22.63 3.78 -14.58
N THR A 645 23.92 4.12 -14.49
CA THR A 645 25.00 3.14 -14.33
C THR A 645 24.99 2.51 -12.92
N GLU A 646 24.86 3.31 -11.86
CA GLU A 646 24.77 2.80 -10.48
C GLU A 646 23.47 2.03 -10.23
N LEU A 647 22.38 2.46 -10.85
CA LEU A 647 21.08 1.78 -10.87
C LEU A 647 21.23 0.35 -11.40
N PHE A 648 21.97 0.19 -12.49
CA PHE A 648 22.23 -1.11 -13.08
C PHE A 648 23.10 -2.00 -12.18
N ASP A 649 24.19 -1.47 -11.63
CA ASP A 649 25.05 -2.24 -10.71
C ASP A 649 24.26 -2.74 -9.48
N LYS A 650 23.34 -1.90 -8.97
CA LYS A 650 22.43 -2.27 -7.88
C LYS A 650 21.41 -3.32 -8.27
N ALA A 651 20.85 -3.26 -9.48
CA ALA A 651 19.95 -4.29 -9.98
C ALA A 651 20.67 -5.65 -10.14
N GLN A 652 21.95 -5.65 -10.53
CA GLN A 652 22.74 -6.88 -10.57
C GLN A 652 23.02 -7.46 -9.19
N GLU A 653 23.35 -6.60 -8.22
CA GLU A 653 23.49 -7.01 -6.82
C GLU A 653 22.18 -7.65 -6.32
N PHE A 654 21.02 -7.04 -6.62
CA PHE A 654 19.70 -7.58 -6.28
C PHE A 654 19.47 -8.98 -6.86
N ILE A 655 19.71 -9.17 -8.17
CA ILE A 655 19.52 -10.47 -8.84
C ILE A 655 20.44 -11.53 -8.21
N ALA A 656 21.72 -11.20 -7.99
CA ALA A 656 22.68 -12.13 -7.40
C ALA A 656 22.31 -12.55 -5.96
N VAL A 657 21.68 -11.66 -5.18
CA VAL A 657 21.13 -12.02 -3.86
C VAL A 657 19.89 -12.89 -4.02
N ALA A 658 18.96 -12.54 -4.91
CA ALA A 658 17.75 -13.31 -5.15
C ALA A 658 18.04 -14.75 -5.65
N GLU A 659 19.07 -14.92 -6.49
CA GLU A 659 19.54 -16.23 -6.97
C GLU A 659 20.05 -17.12 -5.82
N LYS A 660 20.70 -16.54 -4.82
CA LYS A 660 21.13 -17.27 -3.62
C LYS A 660 19.95 -17.67 -2.75
N GLU A 661 18.97 -16.79 -2.60
CA GLU A 661 17.77 -17.04 -1.79
C GLU A 661 16.85 -18.09 -2.43
N ILE A 662 16.64 -18.06 -3.76
CA ILE A 662 15.83 -19.08 -4.42
C ILE A 662 16.48 -20.46 -4.36
N TYR A 663 17.82 -20.52 -4.39
CA TYR A 663 18.55 -21.78 -4.20
C TYR A 663 18.19 -22.41 -2.85
N LYS A 664 18.27 -21.61 -1.77
CA LYS A 664 17.93 -22.06 -0.42
C LYS A 664 16.48 -22.49 -0.34
N SER A 665 15.59 -21.70 -0.90
CA SER A 665 14.15 -21.95 -0.83
C SER A 665 13.72 -23.18 -1.61
N ALA A 666 14.40 -23.57 -2.70
CA ALA A 666 14.01 -24.76 -3.45
C ALA A 666 14.56 -26.07 -2.88
N GLU A 667 15.49 -25.99 -1.92
CA GLU A 667 16.05 -27.14 -1.21
C GLU A 667 15.22 -27.47 0.04
N LEU A 668 15.18 -28.74 0.43
CA LEU A 668 14.38 -29.17 1.59
C LEU A 668 15.04 -28.71 2.90
N GLN A 669 14.31 -27.93 3.70
CA GLN A 669 14.71 -27.57 5.05
C GLN A 669 14.46 -28.73 6.01
N HIS A 670 15.52 -29.16 6.70
CA HIS A 670 15.44 -30.23 7.69
C HIS A 670 15.42 -29.67 9.10
N SER A 671 14.37 -30.00 9.85
CA SER A 671 14.25 -29.66 11.27
C SER A 671 14.48 -30.91 12.12
N ILE A 672 15.30 -30.76 13.16
CA ILE A 672 15.69 -31.86 14.05
C ILE A 672 15.38 -31.44 15.48
N SER A 673 14.45 -32.16 16.12
CA SER A 673 14.18 -32.05 17.56
C SER A 673 14.51 -33.37 18.24
N CYS A 674 15.01 -33.31 19.47
CA CYS A 674 15.18 -34.52 20.27
C CYS A 674 15.06 -34.23 21.76
N GLY A 675 14.59 -35.22 22.52
CA GLY A 675 14.85 -35.25 23.96
C GLY A 675 16.28 -35.73 24.18
N LEU A 676 17.01 -35.11 25.10
CA LEU A 676 18.27 -35.65 25.58
C LEU A 676 18.10 -36.23 26.98
N ASN A 677 18.82 -37.32 27.28
CA ASN A 677 19.11 -37.65 28.67
C ASN A 677 19.82 -36.44 29.29
N ASN A 678 19.42 -36.02 30.49
CA ASN A 678 19.94 -34.79 31.10
C ASN A 678 21.45 -34.89 31.42
N LEU A 679 22.28 -34.54 30.44
CA LEU A 679 23.74 -34.61 30.52
C LEU A 679 24.32 -33.65 31.58
N LEU A 680 23.57 -32.61 31.95
CA LEU A 680 23.95 -31.65 32.99
C LEU A 680 23.99 -32.29 34.38
N THR A 681 23.34 -33.45 34.56
CA THR A 681 23.27 -34.17 35.85
C THR A 681 24.27 -35.30 35.99
N VAL A 682 25.01 -35.66 34.92
CA VAL A 682 25.87 -36.84 34.92
C VAL A 682 27.34 -36.43 35.04
N GLU A 683 27.98 -36.82 36.15
CA GLU A 683 29.38 -36.49 36.48
C GLU A 683 30.37 -36.76 35.32
N LYS A 684 30.19 -37.85 34.56
CA LYS A 684 31.07 -38.22 33.44
C LYS A 684 31.08 -37.19 32.29
N PHE A 685 30.06 -36.34 32.20
CA PHE A 685 29.91 -35.32 31.15
C PHE A 685 30.27 -33.91 31.63
N GLU A 686 30.76 -33.74 32.87
CA GLU A 686 31.17 -32.44 33.44
C GLU A 686 32.09 -31.61 32.50
N PRO A 687 33.08 -32.17 31.78
CA PRO A 687 33.90 -31.40 30.84
C PRO A 687 33.13 -30.84 29.63
N LEU A 688 32.01 -31.48 29.26
CA LEU A 688 31.18 -31.10 28.11
C LEU A 688 30.11 -30.07 28.48
N ILE A 689 29.76 -29.93 29.77
CA ILE A 689 28.77 -28.97 30.27
C ILE A 689 29.14 -27.54 29.87
N GLN A 690 30.42 -27.19 29.87
CA GLN A 690 30.86 -25.86 29.48
C GLN A 690 30.53 -25.55 28.00
N GLY A 691 30.58 -26.56 27.13
CA GLY A 691 30.28 -26.44 25.71
C GLY A 691 28.78 -26.52 25.39
N PHE A 692 27.94 -26.97 26.32
CA PHE A 692 26.49 -27.07 26.12
C PHE A 692 25.82 -25.71 26.38
N ARG A 693 25.81 -24.85 25.34
CA ARG A 693 25.29 -23.48 25.38
C ARG A 693 24.48 -23.20 24.13
N VAL A 694 23.41 -22.42 24.26
CA VAL A 694 22.72 -21.89 23.08
C VAL A 694 23.70 -21.14 22.19
N GLY A 695 23.61 -21.36 20.88
CA GLY A 695 24.54 -20.85 19.87
C GLY A 695 25.75 -21.72 19.55
N ASN A 696 26.05 -22.76 20.33
CA ASN A 696 27.15 -23.68 20.02
C ASN A 696 26.71 -24.80 19.08
N TRP A 697 27.67 -25.34 18.31
CA TRP A 697 27.42 -26.42 17.37
C TRP A 697 27.56 -27.80 18.02
N ILE A 698 26.60 -28.67 17.77
CA ILE A 698 26.51 -30.05 18.27
C ILE A 698 26.34 -30.98 17.06
N ARG A 699 26.92 -32.19 17.12
CA ARG A 699 26.80 -33.19 16.06
C ARG A 699 25.79 -34.27 16.42
N ILE A 700 24.85 -34.55 15.54
CA ILE A 700 23.82 -35.58 15.74
C ILE A 700 23.87 -36.60 14.60
N LEU A 701 23.80 -37.89 14.94
CA LEU A 701 23.68 -38.97 13.97
C LEU A 701 22.21 -39.36 13.78
N ILE A 702 21.70 -39.22 12.56
CA ILE A 702 20.34 -39.63 12.15
C ILE A 702 20.45 -40.35 10.81
N ASP A 703 19.85 -41.55 10.70
CA ASP A 703 19.85 -42.36 9.48
C ASP A 703 21.24 -42.50 8.82
N ASP A 704 22.24 -42.88 9.62
CA ASP A 704 23.66 -43.02 9.22
C ASP A 704 24.33 -41.73 8.67
N ARG A 705 23.69 -40.56 8.80
CA ARG A 705 24.23 -39.25 8.42
C ARG A 705 24.51 -38.37 9.65
N ILE A 706 25.66 -37.71 9.64
CA ILE A 706 26.08 -36.79 10.70
C ILE A 706 25.66 -35.37 10.32
N TYR A 707 24.83 -34.75 11.13
CA TYR A 707 24.39 -33.36 11.01
C TYR A 707 25.15 -32.50 12.02
N LYS A 708 25.73 -31.37 11.59
CA LYS A 708 26.29 -30.33 12.47
C LYS A 708 25.21 -29.26 12.63
N LEU A 709 24.65 -29.12 13.84
CA LEU A 709 23.50 -28.28 14.15
C LEU A 709 23.82 -27.32 15.29
N ARG A 710 23.26 -26.13 15.29
CA ARG A 710 23.40 -25.18 16.39
C ARG A 710 22.33 -25.43 17.43
N LEU A 711 22.69 -25.39 18.71
CA LEU A 711 21.72 -25.49 19.80
C LEU A 711 20.94 -24.18 19.90
N ILE A 712 19.63 -24.21 19.67
CA ILE A 712 18.76 -23.03 19.67
C ILE A 712 18.19 -22.78 21.05
N SER A 713 17.63 -23.81 21.69
CA SER A 713 17.03 -23.70 23.01
C SER A 713 17.20 -25.00 23.80
N TYR A 714 17.04 -24.90 25.11
CA TYR A 714 16.86 -26.06 25.97
C TYR A 714 16.03 -25.70 27.20
N GLU A 715 15.20 -26.65 27.64
CA GLU A 715 14.34 -26.51 28.81
C GLU A 715 14.81 -27.44 29.94
N ILE A 716 14.91 -26.89 31.16
CA ILE A 716 15.20 -27.61 32.39
C ILE A 716 13.96 -27.54 33.29
N ASP A 717 13.31 -28.68 33.49
CA ASP A 717 12.29 -28.85 34.51
C ASP A 717 12.93 -29.34 35.82
N TYR A 718 12.90 -28.52 36.87
CA TYR A 718 13.42 -28.92 38.19
C TYR A 718 12.49 -29.89 38.95
N GLY A 719 11.30 -30.16 38.42
CA GLY A 719 10.41 -31.25 38.82
C GLY A 719 10.77 -32.60 38.20
N ASP A 720 11.30 -32.61 36.97
CA ASP A 720 11.77 -33.79 36.25
C ASP A 720 13.15 -33.56 35.61
N LEU A 721 14.20 -33.92 36.34
CA LEU A 721 15.59 -33.74 35.90
C LEU A 721 16.13 -34.93 35.10
N ILE A 722 15.29 -35.90 34.71
CA ILE A 722 15.73 -37.08 33.96
C ILE A 722 15.92 -36.76 32.47
N SER A 723 15.00 -35.98 31.91
CA SER A 723 15.01 -35.56 30.51
C SER A 723 15.39 -34.09 30.37
N LEU A 724 15.95 -33.74 29.21
CA LEU A 724 16.31 -32.38 28.82
C LEU A 724 15.72 -32.18 27.42
N SER A 725 14.71 -31.31 27.29
CA SER A 725 14.16 -30.97 25.98
C SER A 725 15.08 -29.98 25.28
N VAL A 726 15.42 -30.24 24.01
CA VAL A 726 16.33 -29.38 23.24
C VAL A 726 15.81 -29.17 21.83
N ASP A 727 15.97 -27.94 21.34
CA ASP A 727 15.69 -27.61 19.94
C ASP A 727 17.00 -27.22 19.24
N PHE A 728 17.17 -27.75 18.02
CA PHE A 728 18.30 -27.45 17.17
C PHE A 728 17.88 -26.53 16.03
N SER A 729 18.89 -25.90 15.41
CA SER A 729 18.73 -25.10 14.22
C SER A 729 18.30 -25.96 13.04
N ASP A 730 17.37 -25.46 12.25
CA ASP A 730 17.06 -26.09 10.97
C ASP A 730 18.21 -25.88 10.01
N VAL A 731 18.56 -26.91 9.24
CA VAL A 731 19.64 -26.82 8.25
C VAL A 731 19.06 -26.80 6.85
N MET A 732 19.47 -25.78 6.10
CA MET A 732 19.23 -25.62 4.68
C MET A 732 20.52 -25.87 3.90
N LYS A 733 20.36 -26.33 2.67
CA LYS A 733 21.47 -26.46 1.72
C LYS A 733 21.59 -25.16 0.94
N THR A 734 22.79 -24.58 0.89
CA THR A 734 23.13 -23.41 0.08
C THR A 734 23.97 -23.83 -1.11
N ALA A 735 24.13 -22.95 -2.11
CA ALA A 735 24.99 -23.22 -3.26
C ALA A 735 26.45 -23.53 -2.85
N ASP A 736 26.90 -22.93 -1.74
CA ASP A 736 28.27 -22.99 -1.25
C ASP A 736 28.45 -23.86 0.01
N GLY A 737 27.38 -24.49 0.54
CA GLY A 737 27.46 -25.31 1.76
C GLY A 737 26.14 -25.60 2.47
N LEU A 738 26.18 -25.59 3.80
CA LEU A 738 25.03 -25.72 4.69
C LEU A 738 24.85 -24.42 5.46
N SER A 739 23.61 -24.01 5.69
CA SER A 739 23.26 -22.81 6.44
C SER A 739 22.15 -23.08 7.44
N ASP A 740 22.26 -22.44 8.60
CA ASP A 740 21.29 -22.48 9.69
C ASP A 740 20.80 -21.08 10.09
N GLU A 741 21.27 -20.04 9.38
CA GLU A 741 21.10 -18.63 9.70
C GLU A 741 19.62 -18.26 9.83
N GLN A 742 18.80 -18.69 8.86
CA GLN A 742 17.37 -18.41 8.85
C GLN A 742 16.67 -18.93 10.11
N SER A 743 17.03 -20.11 10.63
CA SER A 743 16.43 -20.65 11.86
C SER A 743 16.85 -19.89 13.12
N VAL A 744 18.06 -19.31 13.11
CA VAL A 744 18.58 -18.48 14.21
C VAL A 744 17.88 -17.12 14.23
N ILE A 745 17.48 -16.59 13.07
CA ILE A 745 16.87 -15.27 12.97
C ILE A 745 15.32 -15.31 12.97
N SER A 746 14.70 -16.20 12.17
CA SER A 746 13.25 -16.20 11.93
C SER A 746 12.37 -16.56 13.13
N SER A 747 12.86 -17.34 14.10
CA SER A 747 12.06 -17.64 15.30
C SER A 747 12.02 -16.49 16.32
N ALA A 748 12.72 -15.38 16.08
CA ALA A 748 12.67 -14.19 16.93
C ALA A 748 11.42 -13.31 16.72
N LYS A 749 10.82 -13.35 15.51
CA LYS A 749 9.61 -12.59 15.16
C LYS A 749 8.34 -13.03 15.92
N SER A 750 8.28 -14.27 16.37
CA SER A 750 7.08 -14.80 17.06
C SER A 750 6.87 -14.19 18.45
N ILE A 751 7.88 -13.54 19.06
CA ILE A 751 7.74 -12.80 20.33
C ILE A 751 7.05 -11.44 20.16
N SER A 752 7.29 -10.74 19.05
CA SER A 752 6.70 -9.42 18.78
C SER A 752 5.17 -9.50 18.64
N THR A 753 4.68 -10.54 17.98
CA THR A 753 3.23 -10.78 17.83
C THR A 753 2.64 -11.45 19.07
N SER A 754 3.37 -12.35 19.75
CA SER A 754 2.79 -13.11 20.88
C SER A 754 2.62 -12.34 22.19
N TYR A 755 3.24 -11.16 22.38
CA TYR A 755 3.13 -10.42 23.65
C TYR A 755 2.09 -9.30 23.70
N SER A 756 1.25 -9.11 22.68
CA SER A 756 0.02 -8.32 22.84
C SER A 756 -1.15 -8.75 21.96
N SER A 757 -0.93 -9.53 20.89
CA SER A 757 -2.01 -9.95 20.01
C SER A 757 -2.57 -11.32 20.40
N THR A 758 -1.76 -12.30 20.82
CA THR A 758 -2.23 -13.69 20.95
C THR A 758 -3.09 -13.99 22.19
N LYS A 759 -3.09 -13.15 23.25
CA LYS A 759 -4.07 -13.26 24.35
C LYS A 759 -5.37 -12.47 24.14
N ARG A 760 -5.46 -11.58 23.13
CA ARG A 760 -6.74 -10.97 22.67
C ARG A 760 -7.28 -11.58 21.36
N GLN A 761 -6.42 -12.18 20.55
CA GLN A 761 -6.80 -12.82 19.28
C GLN A 761 -7.32 -14.24 19.47
N ALA A 762 -6.94 -14.94 20.54
CA ALA A 762 -7.52 -16.24 20.87
C ALA A 762 -8.98 -16.15 21.40
N SER A 763 -9.52 -14.95 21.66
CA SER A 763 -10.91 -14.75 22.13
C SER A 763 -11.76 -13.82 21.26
N GLN A 764 -11.23 -13.30 20.13
CA GLN A 764 -12.02 -12.54 19.13
C GLN A 764 -11.68 -12.88 17.66
N GLY A 765 -10.79 -13.85 17.39
CA GLY A 765 -10.17 -14.04 16.07
C GLY A 765 -10.62 -15.26 15.24
N LEU A 766 -11.83 -15.80 15.43
CA LEU A 766 -12.34 -16.87 14.57
C LEU A 766 -13.71 -16.49 13.95
N LYS A 767 -13.61 -15.92 12.74
CA LYS A 767 -14.59 -15.94 11.62
C LYS A 767 -15.80 -14.99 11.62
N SER A 768 -15.63 -13.66 11.66
CA SER A 768 -16.70 -12.74 11.19
C SER A 768 -16.27 -11.36 10.66
N LYS A 769 -14.99 -11.03 10.46
CA LYS A 769 -14.59 -9.63 10.15
C LYS A 769 -13.81 -9.36 8.85
N GLU A 770 -13.44 -10.35 8.05
CA GLU A 770 -12.67 -10.09 6.82
C GLU A 770 -13.49 -9.88 5.54
N GLN A 771 -14.81 -10.14 5.53
CA GLN A 771 -15.65 -9.80 4.37
C GLN A 771 -16.40 -8.47 4.49
N LEU A 772 -16.56 -7.91 5.70
CA LEU A 772 -17.30 -6.66 5.91
C LEU A 772 -16.41 -5.41 5.96
N ASN A 773 -15.15 -5.53 6.39
CA ASN A 773 -14.21 -4.40 6.36
C ASN A 773 -13.75 -4.07 4.93
N ASP A 774 -13.62 -5.08 4.04
CA ASP A 774 -13.10 -4.87 2.69
C ASP A 774 -14.04 -4.01 1.81
N TRP A 775 -15.36 -4.10 2.02
CA TRP A 775 -16.34 -3.30 1.26
C TRP A 775 -16.51 -1.87 1.77
N ALA A 776 -16.36 -1.64 3.08
CA ALA A 776 -16.51 -0.31 3.66
C ALA A 776 -15.23 0.52 3.58
N GLU A 777 -14.05 -0.08 3.80
CA GLU A 777 -12.77 0.62 3.66
C GLU A 777 -12.42 0.88 2.20
N LYS A 778 -12.55 -0.09 1.28
CA LYS A 778 -12.29 0.17 -0.16
C LYS A 778 -13.34 1.08 -0.79
N GLY A 779 -14.60 1.01 -0.33
CA GLY A 779 -15.66 1.93 -0.76
C GLY A 779 -15.45 3.39 -0.34
N LEU A 780 -14.88 3.64 0.85
CA LEU A 780 -14.46 4.98 1.30
C LEU A 780 -13.07 5.39 0.76
N SER A 781 -12.19 4.44 0.43
CA SER A 781 -10.85 4.71 -0.12
C SER A 781 -10.84 5.07 -1.62
N LEU A 782 -12.01 5.21 -2.26
CA LEU A 782 -12.14 5.85 -3.57
C LEU A 782 -11.77 7.34 -3.54
N THR A 783 -11.63 7.94 -2.36
CA THR A 783 -11.15 9.31 -2.21
C THR A 783 -9.66 9.47 -2.54
N THR A 784 -8.90 8.36 -2.63
CA THR A 784 -7.45 8.40 -2.94
C THR A 784 -7.13 7.96 -4.37
N MET A 785 -8.08 7.36 -5.12
CA MET A 785 -7.83 6.88 -6.50
C MET A 785 -8.31 7.80 -7.63
N LYS A 786 -8.89 8.98 -7.36
CA LYS A 786 -9.06 10.07 -8.34
C LYS A 786 -9.15 11.43 -7.65
N ILE A 787 -8.11 11.82 -6.91
CA ILE A 787 -7.82 13.27 -6.83
C ILE A 787 -7.21 13.62 -8.19
N VAL A 788 -8.01 14.33 -8.98
CA VAL A 788 -7.77 14.72 -10.36
C VAL A 788 -6.42 15.43 -10.49
N ASN A 789 -5.41 14.74 -11.03
CA ASN A 789 -4.13 15.33 -11.42
C ASN A 789 -4.23 16.19 -12.71
N ASN A 790 -5.42 16.34 -13.30
CA ASN A 790 -5.64 17.28 -14.41
C ASN A 790 -7.11 17.74 -14.55
N ALA A 791 -7.41 19.00 -14.28
CA ALA A 791 -8.76 19.57 -14.27
C ALA A 791 -9.36 19.84 -15.67
N ASP A 792 -8.65 19.46 -16.74
CA ASP A 792 -8.88 19.97 -18.10
C ASP A 792 -10.19 19.50 -18.76
N ASN A 793 -10.79 18.40 -18.28
CA ASN A 793 -11.99 17.79 -18.89
C ASN A 793 -13.26 17.91 -18.03
N GLN A 794 -13.24 18.69 -16.95
CA GLN A 794 -14.39 18.87 -16.06
C GLN A 794 -15.29 20.02 -16.54
N ASN A 795 -16.60 19.78 -16.71
CA ASN A 795 -17.57 20.79 -17.11
C ASN A 795 -18.67 20.97 -16.04
N ILE A 796 -18.80 22.19 -15.52
CA ILE A 796 -19.86 22.57 -14.59
C ILE A 796 -20.72 23.64 -15.25
N SER A 797 -22.01 23.38 -15.40
CA SER A 797 -22.97 24.35 -15.96
C SER A 797 -24.02 24.76 -14.94
N TRP A 798 -24.29 26.07 -14.87
CA TRP A 798 -25.26 26.67 -13.95
C TRP A 798 -26.38 27.31 -14.76
N ASP A 799 -27.63 26.87 -14.56
CA ASP A 799 -28.79 27.41 -15.26
C ASP A 799 -30.05 27.43 -14.36
N SER A 800 -31.21 27.75 -14.95
CA SER A 800 -32.49 27.76 -14.24
C SER A 800 -32.95 26.37 -13.75
N HIS A 801 -32.24 25.29 -14.10
CA HIS A 801 -32.54 23.90 -13.74
C HIS A 801 -31.56 23.34 -12.70
N GLY A 802 -30.66 24.16 -12.15
CA GLY A 802 -29.76 23.80 -11.06
C GLY A 802 -28.29 23.81 -11.46
N ILE A 803 -27.47 23.06 -10.70
CA ILE A 803 -26.05 22.86 -10.99
C ILE A 803 -25.90 21.46 -11.61
N LEU A 804 -25.29 21.37 -12.78
CA LEU A 804 -24.99 20.11 -13.46
C LEU A 804 -23.47 19.95 -13.59
N GLY A 805 -22.94 18.84 -13.06
CA GLY A 805 -21.55 18.42 -13.23
C GLY A 805 -21.46 17.25 -14.19
N ARG A 806 -20.55 17.33 -15.17
CA ARG A 806 -20.35 16.35 -16.24
C ARG A 806 -18.91 16.36 -16.72
N GLU A 807 -18.39 15.19 -17.07
CA GLU A 807 -17.06 15.03 -17.67
C GLU A 807 -17.15 15.13 -19.19
N TYR A 808 -16.30 15.93 -19.80
CA TYR A 808 -16.19 16.04 -21.27
C TYR A 808 -15.21 14.99 -21.76
N LEU A 809 -15.65 14.13 -22.67
CA LEU A 809 -14.81 13.07 -23.27
C LEU A 809 -14.22 13.61 -24.58
N PRO A 810 -12.94 14.01 -24.62
CA PRO A 810 -12.36 14.69 -25.79
C PRO A 810 -12.31 13.81 -27.04
N VAL A 811 -12.35 12.49 -26.85
CA VAL A 811 -12.29 11.48 -27.91
C VAL A 811 -13.62 11.35 -28.64
N THR A 812 -14.75 11.50 -27.96
CA THR A 812 -16.10 11.33 -28.53
C THR A 812 -16.84 12.64 -28.79
N ASP A 813 -16.30 13.78 -28.33
CA ASP A 813 -16.95 15.10 -28.34
C ASP A 813 -18.35 15.08 -27.68
N THR A 814 -18.52 14.20 -26.70
CA THR A 814 -19.74 14.04 -25.90
C THR A 814 -19.41 14.17 -24.42
N TYR A 815 -20.45 14.36 -23.61
CA TYR A 815 -20.32 14.27 -22.16
C TYR A 815 -20.55 12.83 -21.71
N ASP A 816 -19.88 12.41 -20.64
CA ASP A 816 -20.12 11.12 -20.00
C ASP A 816 -21.60 11.03 -19.54
N ASP A 817 -22.19 9.84 -19.70
CA ASP A 817 -23.57 9.57 -19.29
C ASP A 817 -23.72 9.57 -17.76
N ARG A 818 -22.61 9.38 -17.03
CA ARG A 818 -22.53 9.50 -15.58
C ARG A 818 -22.46 10.96 -15.15
N GLN A 819 -23.53 11.44 -14.54
CA GLN A 819 -23.70 12.87 -14.24
C GLN A 819 -24.24 13.10 -12.83
N ILE A 820 -23.93 14.28 -12.27
CA ILE A 820 -24.45 14.75 -10.99
C ILE A 820 -25.24 16.04 -11.19
N LYS A 821 -26.41 16.14 -10.57
CA LYS A 821 -27.22 17.36 -10.64
C LYS A 821 -27.81 17.75 -9.28
N ILE A 822 -27.69 19.02 -8.97
CA ILE A 822 -28.25 19.64 -7.77
C ILE A 822 -29.48 20.44 -8.20
N ILE A 823 -30.67 19.99 -7.79
CA ILE A 823 -31.94 20.65 -8.12
C ILE A 823 -32.69 20.93 -6.83
N ASN A 824 -33.09 22.19 -6.62
CA ASN A 824 -33.85 22.64 -5.45
C ASN A 824 -33.17 22.27 -4.11
N ARG A 825 -33.60 21.16 -3.49
CA ARG A 825 -33.18 20.67 -2.17
C ARG A 825 -32.63 19.24 -2.23
N GLY A 826 -32.28 18.75 -3.41
CA GLY A 826 -31.77 17.40 -3.62
C GLY A 826 -30.56 17.34 -4.56
N VAL A 827 -29.70 16.37 -4.30
CA VAL A 827 -28.56 15.98 -5.15
C VAL A 827 -28.92 14.64 -5.75
N TYR A 828 -28.86 14.52 -7.08
CA TYR A 828 -29.23 13.31 -7.81
C TYR A 828 -28.07 12.86 -8.70
N LEU A 829 -28.01 11.55 -8.93
CA LEU A 829 -26.97 10.85 -9.71
C LEU A 829 -27.63 9.97 -10.77
N THR A 830 -26.99 9.88 -11.93
CA THR A 830 -27.40 9.05 -13.07
C THR A 830 -26.15 8.43 -13.71
N ASP A 831 -26.30 7.30 -14.37
CA ASP A 831 -25.30 6.63 -15.22
C ASP A 831 -25.79 6.49 -16.68
N ASP A 832 -26.96 7.05 -17.00
CA ASP A 832 -27.67 6.89 -18.26
C ASP A 832 -28.21 8.23 -18.80
N ASN A 833 -27.47 9.32 -18.53
CA ASN A 833 -27.78 10.66 -19.02
C ASN A 833 -29.20 11.15 -18.67
N TRP A 834 -29.60 10.94 -17.41
CA TRP A 834 -30.90 11.31 -16.85
C TRP A 834 -32.11 10.56 -17.44
N LEU A 835 -31.89 9.40 -18.08
CA LEU A 835 -32.99 8.50 -18.40
C LEU A 835 -33.60 7.89 -17.12
N THR A 836 -32.75 7.52 -16.16
CA THR A 836 -33.12 7.13 -14.79
C THR A 836 -32.23 7.80 -13.74
N SER A 837 -32.77 7.97 -12.53
CA SER A 837 -32.00 8.43 -11.37
C SER A 837 -31.59 7.21 -10.56
N LYS A 838 -30.28 7.00 -10.36
CA LYS A 838 -29.73 5.82 -9.66
C LYS A 838 -29.59 6.02 -8.16
N ALA A 839 -29.32 7.26 -7.74
CA ALA A 839 -29.25 7.63 -6.34
C ALA A 839 -29.61 9.10 -6.15
N GLY A 840 -30.10 9.43 -4.97
CA GLY A 840 -30.45 10.78 -4.59
C GLY A 840 -30.38 11.01 -3.09
N ILE A 841 -29.98 12.21 -2.71
CA ILE A 841 -29.98 12.69 -1.32
C ILE A 841 -30.84 13.94 -1.26
N GLY A 842 -31.85 13.95 -0.41
CA GLY A 842 -32.79 15.07 -0.26
C GLY A 842 -34.24 14.63 -0.22
N SER A 843 -35.15 15.46 -0.75
CA SER A 843 -36.58 15.12 -0.79
C SER A 843 -36.88 14.16 -1.94
N PHE A 844 -37.53 13.04 -1.64
CA PHE A 844 -38.04 12.10 -2.63
C PHE A 844 -39.41 11.56 -2.20
N THR A 845 -40.11 10.96 -3.16
CA THR A 845 -41.39 10.28 -2.93
C THR A 845 -41.17 8.79 -3.07
N PHE A 846 -41.64 8.00 -2.11
CA PHE A 846 -41.50 6.55 -2.09
C PHE A 846 -42.86 5.89 -1.80
N TRP A 847 -42.99 4.64 -2.21
CA TRP A 847 -44.15 3.82 -1.86
C TRP A 847 -43.96 3.27 -0.44
N ASN A 848 -44.85 3.62 0.49
CA ASN A 848 -44.81 3.07 1.84
C ASN A 848 -45.61 1.74 1.86
N PRO A 849 -44.96 0.58 2.08
CA PRO A 849 -45.64 -0.72 2.05
C PRO A 849 -46.62 -0.91 3.22
N ARG A 850 -46.45 -0.18 4.34
CA ARG A 850 -47.37 -0.23 5.49
C ARG A 850 -48.66 0.56 5.25
N THR A 851 -48.55 1.76 4.66
CA THR A 851 -49.73 2.62 4.39
C THR A 851 -50.34 2.39 3.00
N GLN A 852 -49.65 1.63 2.14
CA GLN A 852 -49.98 1.38 0.73
C GLN A 852 -50.28 2.67 -0.04
N LYS A 853 -49.47 3.70 0.19
CA LYS A 853 -49.58 5.02 -0.44
C LYS A 853 -48.20 5.58 -0.76
N MET A 854 -48.16 6.47 -1.76
CA MET A 854 -46.97 7.28 -2.04
C MET A 854 -46.82 8.36 -0.96
N GLU A 855 -45.69 8.38 -0.28
CA GLU A 855 -45.34 9.34 0.76
C GLU A 855 -44.04 10.08 0.38
N SER A 856 -43.91 11.34 0.81
CA SER A 856 -42.70 12.13 0.58
C SER A 856 -41.90 12.28 1.88
N ALA A 857 -40.60 12.01 1.82
CA ALA A 857 -39.68 12.17 2.95
C ALA A 857 -38.35 12.81 2.50
N TYR A 858 -37.51 13.16 3.47
CA TYR A 858 -36.11 13.53 3.26
C TYR A 858 -35.20 12.39 3.70
N GLY A 859 -34.22 12.02 2.88
CA GLY A 859 -33.25 10.99 3.23
C GLY A 859 -32.32 10.64 2.07
N VAL A 860 -31.85 9.38 2.06
CA VAL A 860 -31.08 8.78 0.97
C VAL A 860 -31.97 7.75 0.27
N ILE A 861 -32.04 7.82 -1.07
CA ILE A 861 -32.66 6.82 -1.93
C ILE A 861 -31.61 6.34 -2.94
N ALA A 862 -31.40 5.03 -3.05
CA ALA A 862 -30.41 4.44 -3.96
C ALA A 862 -30.76 3.00 -4.26
N ASP A 863 -30.36 2.51 -5.44
CA ASP A 863 -30.52 1.10 -5.83
C ASP A 863 -29.67 0.16 -4.93
N LYS A 864 -28.53 0.65 -4.44
CA LYS A 864 -27.61 -0.10 -3.56
C LYS A 864 -27.16 0.79 -2.39
N LEU A 865 -27.25 0.28 -1.16
CA LEU A 865 -26.78 0.97 0.06
C LEU A 865 -25.83 0.04 0.82
N VAL A 866 -24.55 0.43 0.93
CA VAL A 866 -23.50 -0.32 1.62
C VAL A 866 -23.00 0.54 2.78
N GLY A 867 -23.02 0.01 4.00
CA GLY A 867 -22.56 0.74 5.18
C GLY A 867 -22.42 -0.15 6.40
N ASN A 868 -21.51 0.22 7.31
CA ASN A 868 -21.17 -0.57 8.51
C ASN A 868 -22.28 -0.58 9.57
N LEU A 869 -23.11 0.47 9.61
CA LEU A 869 -24.13 0.64 10.64
C LEU A 869 -25.29 1.49 10.10
N ILE A 870 -26.51 0.96 10.21
CA ILE A 870 -27.75 1.70 9.93
C ILE A 870 -28.41 2.05 11.26
N LEU A 871 -28.45 3.34 11.60
CA LEU A 871 -29.14 3.86 12.79
C LEU A 871 -30.40 4.60 12.33
N SER A 872 -31.57 4.04 12.64
CA SER A 872 -32.86 4.67 12.35
C SER A 872 -33.83 4.49 13.53
N GLU A 873 -34.65 5.50 13.78
CA GLU A 873 -35.75 5.44 14.76
C GLU A 873 -36.84 4.44 14.32
N ASN A 874 -37.06 4.31 13.01
CA ASN A 874 -37.94 3.32 12.40
C ASN A 874 -37.15 2.53 11.35
N VAL A 875 -36.88 1.25 11.60
CA VAL A 875 -36.26 0.33 10.64
C VAL A 875 -37.35 -0.44 9.92
N GLY A 876 -37.30 -0.46 8.59
CA GLY A 876 -38.19 -1.25 7.74
C GLY A 876 -37.40 -1.81 6.57
N ILE A 877 -37.05 -3.11 6.65
CA ILE A 877 -36.39 -3.82 5.55
C ILE A 877 -37.41 -4.76 4.95
N TYR A 878 -37.72 -4.53 3.67
CA TYR A 878 -38.71 -5.29 2.90
C TYR A 878 -38.09 -5.71 1.58
N ASN A 879 -38.36 -6.93 1.13
CA ASN A 879 -38.06 -7.37 -0.22
C ASN A 879 -39.34 -7.51 -1.05
N GLU A 880 -39.19 -7.61 -2.37
CA GLU A 880 -40.32 -7.55 -3.33
C GLU A 880 -41.43 -8.59 -3.05
N ASN A 881 -41.09 -9.73 -2.45
CA ASN A 881 -42.04 -10.80 -2.09
C ASN A 881 -42.41 -10.86 -0.60
N ASN A 882 -41.97 -9.90 0.23
CA ASN A 882 -42.08 -9.92 1.70
C ASN A 882 -41.57 -11.21 2.37
N SER A 883 -40.68 -11.95 1.71
CA SER A 883 -40.09 -13.17 2.24
C SER A 883 -39.08 -12.90 3.35
N ILE A 884 -38.59 -11.67 3.48
CA ILE A 884 -37.81 -11.18 4.61
C ILE A 884 -38.37 -9.81 5.00
N THR A 885 -38.89 -9.70 6.22
CA THR A 885 -39.41 -8.45 6.79
C THR A 885 -38.75 -8.20 8.15
N LEU A 886 -38.07 -7.06 8.29
CA LEU A 886 -37.59 -6.55 9.58
C LEU A 886 -38.28 -5.22 9.88
N ASP A 887 -39.03 -5.16 10.97
CA ASP A 887 -39.71 -3.95 11.37
C ASP A 887 -39.82 -3.78 12.90
N SER A 888 -40.68 -2.85 13.35
CA SER A 888 -40.89 -2.56 14.77
C SER A 888 -41.32 -3.77 15.62
N ASP A 889 -41.88 -4.80 14.99
CA ASP A 889 -42.42 -5.98 15.67
C ASP A 889 -41.45 -7.17 15.66
N GLY A 890 -40.35 -7.09 14.90
CA GLY A 890 -39.27 -8.07 14.87
C GLY A 890 -38.87 -8.53 13.46
N LEU A 891 -38.28 -9.72 13.37
CA LEU A 891 -37.81 -10.32 12.11
C LEU A 891 -38.73 -11.48 11.71
N THR A 892 -39.24 -11.47 10.48
CA THR A 892 -40.04 -12.57 9.89
C THR A 892 -39.44 -13.01 8.57
N ILE A 893 -39.21 -14.31 8.40
CA ILE A 893 -38.75 -14.95 7.16
C ILE A 893 -39.80 -15.98 6.72
N THR A 894 -40.25 -15.87 5.48
CA THR A 894 -41.24 -16.78 4.89
C THR A 894 -40.73 -17.45 3.62
N SER A 895 -41.17 -18.68 3.36
CA SER A 895 -40.97 -19.39 2.10
C SER A 895 -42.26 -19.39 1.32
N VAL A 896 -42.17 -19.07 0.03
CA VAL A 896 -43.28 -19.20 -0.93
C VAL A 896 -43.26 -20.61 -1.50
N SER A 897 -44.32 -21.40 -1.30
CA SER A 897 -44.48 -22.63 -2.09
C SER A 897 -45.03 -22.27 -3.47
N ASN A 898 -44.46 -22.87 -4.51
CA ASN A 898 -44.85 -22.62 -5.92
C ASN A 898 -46.29 -23.03 -6.28
N ASP A 899 -47.09 -23.49 -5.30
CA ASP A 899 -48.33 -24.20 -5.61
C ASP A 899 -49.61 -23.60 -5.00
N ASN A 900 -49.60 -22.47 -4.27
CA ASN A 900 -50.87 -21.80 -3.83
C ASN A 900 -50.78 -20.39 -3.16
N ASP A 901 -49.75 -19.56 -3.37
CA ASP A 901 -49.62 -18.24 -2.68
C ASP A 901 -49.72 -18.33 -1.13
N LEU A 902 -49.41 -19.50 -0.55
CA LEU A 902 -49.37 -19.69 0.89
C LEU A 902 -47.94 -19.47 1.38
N ASN A 903 -47.72 -18.34 2.05
CA ASN A 903 -46.46 -18.04 2.72
C ASN A 903 -46.32 -18.91 3.98
N TYR A 904 -45.32 -19.78 4.01
CA TYR A 904 -44.97 -20.53 5.21
C TYR A 904 -43.95 -19.75 6.02
N ASN A 905 -44.24 -19.44 7.28
CA ASN A 905 -43.26 -18.85 8.19
C ASN A 905 -42.15 -19.87 8.44
N LEU A 906 -40.94 -19.57 7.95
CA LEU A 906 -39.75 -20.37 8.20
C LEU A 906 -39.12 -19.98 9.54
N PHE A 907 -39.17 -18.69 9.89
CA PHE A 907 -38.47 -18.16 11.06
C PHE A 907 -39.06 -16.81 11.50
N THR A 908 -39.30 -16.66 12.80
CA THR A 908 -39.86 -15.44 13.38
C THR A 908 -39.19 -15.15 14.74
N ILE A 909 -38.75 -13.90 14.98
CA ILE A 909 -38.28 -13.41 16.27
C ILE A 909 -39.08 -12.16 16.63
N ARG A 910 -39.77 -12.13 17.79
CA ARG A 910 -40.58 -10.99 18.28
C ARG A 910 -40.39 -10.74 19.78
N LYS A 911 -40.89 -9.61 20.28
CA LYS A 911 -40.78 -9.16 21.68
C LYS A 911 -41.99 -9.64 22.51
N HIS A 912 -41.75 -10.24 23.68
CA HIS A 912 -42.76 -10.91 24.53
C HIS A 912 -43.59 -9.99 25.45
N VAL A 913 -44.89 -10.26 25.60
CA VAL A 913 -45.83 -9.75 26.64
C VAL A 913 -46.82 -10.88 27.01
N LEU A 914 -47.06 -11.16 28.30
CA LEU A 914 -48.04 -12.17 28.77
C LEU A 914 -49.49 -11.66 28.64
N SER A 915 -50.47 -12.56 28.43
CA SER A 915 -51.90 -12.22 28.58
C SER A 915 -52.29 -12.11 30.06
N GLU A 916 -53.31 -11.28 30.38
CA GLU A 916 -53.70 -11.01 31.78
C GLU A 916 -54.13 -12.29 32.54
N SER A 917 -54.89 -13.19 31.91
CA SER A 917 -55.30 -14.47 32.51
C SER A 917 -54.12 -15.42 32.75
N ALA A 918 -53.16 -15.49 31.82
CA ALA A 918 -52.00 -16.37 31.95
C ALA A 918 -51.05 -15.89 33.05
N GLN A 919 -50.83 -14.57 33.14
CA GLN A 919 -50.04 -13.97 34.21
C GLN A 919 -50.72 -14.14 35.58
N ALA A 920 -52.04 -14.02 35.64
CA ALA A 920 -52.80 -14.28 36.86
C ALA A 920 -52.70 -15.75 37.30
N ASN A 921 -52.80 -16.71 36.36
CA ASN A 921 -52.63 -18.15 36.65
C ASN A 921 -51.23 -18.51 37.16
N GLU A 922 -50.19 -17.89 36.61
CA GLU A 922 -48.81 -18.06 37.10
C GLU A 922 -48.68 -17.51 38.53
N TYR A 923 -49.25 -16.34 38.81
CA TYR A 923 -49.27 -15.76 40.15
C TYR A 923 -50.04 -16.62 41.15
N VAL A 924 -51.19 -17.19 40.79
CA VAL A 924 -51.90 -18.16 41.64
C VAL A 924 -51.01 -19.36 41.95
N SER A 925 -50.38 -19.95 40.94
CA SER A 925 -49.49 -21.11 41.09
C SER A 925 -48.32 -20.80 42.02
N ARG A 926 -47.74 -19.59 41.90
CA ARG A 926 -46.66 -19.11 42.74
C ARG A 926 -47.10 -18.87 44.18
N LEU A 927 -48.27 -18.27 44.40
CA LEU A 927 -48.84 -18.02 45.72
C LEU A 927 -49.19 -19.32 46.46
N ILE A 928 -49.67 -20.34 45.75
CA ILE A 928 -49.89 -21.69 46.30
C ILE A 928 -48.55 -22.32 46.70
N ARG A 929 -47.56 -22.28 45.82
CA ARG A 929 -46.21 -22.81 46.10
C ARG A 929 -45.56 -22.14 47.32
N ASP A 930 -45.80 -20.84 47.47
CA ASP A 930 -45.25 -20.04 48.56
C ASP A 930 -46.08 -20.18 49.87
N GLY A 931 -47.15 -20.98 49.85
CA GLY A 931 -48.00 -21.28 51.01
C GLY A 931 -48.93 -20.15 51.43
N ILE A 932 -49.11 -19.14 50.57
CA ILE A 932 -49.95 -17.95 50.82
C ILE A 932 -51.40 -18.25 50.45
N LEU A 933 -51.61 -19.02 49.38
CA LEU A 933 -52.92 -19.59 49.04
C LEU A 933 -52.98 -21.07 49.44
N PRO A 934 -54.12 -21.58 49.92
CA PRO A 934 -54.34 -23.01 50.09
C PRO A 934 -54.09 -23.80 48.80
N GLU A 935 -53.56 -25.02 48.89
CA GLU A 935 -53.37 -25.90 47.73
C GLU A 935 -54.68 -26.21 46.98
N THR A 936 -55.83 -26.03 47.64
CA THR A 936 -57.16 -26.22 47.04
C THR A 936 -57.70 -24.97 46.33
N SER A 937 -56.97 -23.86 46.33
CA SER A 937 -57.39 -22.64 45.64
C SER A 937 -57.33 -22.85 44.12
N SER A 938 -58.48 -22.76 43.47
CA SER A 938 -58.62 -22.84 42.02
C SER A 938 -59.30 -21.57 41.54
N PHE A 939 -58.62 -20.83 40.67
CA PHE A 939 -59.18 -19.66 40.00
C PHE A 939 -59.37 -20.01 38.52
N ASP A 940 -60.51 -19.60 37.98
CA ASP A 940 -60.87 -19.77 36.58
C ASP A 940 -61.10 -18.38 36.01
N PHE A 941 -60.07 -17.83 35.38
CA PHE A 941 -60.06 -16.49 34.80
C PHE A 941 -60.73 -16.43 33.42
N ASP A 942 -61.01 -17.60 32.82
CA ASP A 942 -61.56 -17.71 31.47
C ASP A 942 -63.07 -18.05 31.50
N THR A 943 -63.67 -18.18 32.69
CA THR A 943 -65.11 -18.42 32.84
C THR A 943 -65.95 -17.24 32.35
N GLN A 944 -67.07 -17.53 31.67
CA GLN A 944 -68.09 -16.53 31.32
C GLN A 944 -69.25 -16.48 32.31
N ASP A 945 -69.17 -17.24 33.41
CA ASP A 945 -70.19 -17.25 34.46
C ASP A 945 -69.88 -16.18 35.52
N ILE A 946 -70.67 -15.09 35.52
CA ILE A 946 -70.59 -14.02 36.52
C ILE A 946 -70.74 -14.55 37.95
N GLU A 947 -71.54 -15.60 38.17
CA GLU A 947 -71.73 -16.16 39.52
C GLU A 947 -70.44 -16.84 40.00
N SER A 948 -69.70 -17.50 39.10
CA SER A 948 -68.39 -18.08 39.38
C SER A 948 -67.33 -17.01 39.66
N ILE A 949 -67.29 -15.93 38.88
CA ILE A 949 -66.34 -14.81 39.11
C ILE A 949 -66.62 -14.12 40.46
N ASN A 950 -67.89 -13.92 40.80
CA ASN A 950 -68.27 -13.34 42.10
C ASN A 950 -67.83 -14.22 43.28
N GLN A 951 -67.95 -15.54 43.17
CA GLN A 951 -67.46 -16.46 44.21
C GLN A 951 -65.93 -16.41 44.37
N GLN A 952 -65.18 -16.29 43.27
CA GLN A 952 -63.72 -16.15 43.30
C GLN A 952 -63.29 -14.81 43.90
N ILE A 953 -64.02 -13.73 43.61
CA ILE A 953 -63.82 -12.42 44.23
C ILE A 953 -64.11 -12.48 45.74
N GLU A 954 -65.23 -13.08 46.15
CA GLU A 954 -65.57 -13.22 47.57
C GLU A 954 -64.50 -14.01 48.34
N PHE A 955 -63.97 -15.09 47.74
CA PHE A 955 -62.86 -15.83 48.32
C PHE A 955 -61.63 -14.96 48.58
N LEU A 956 -61.26 -14.08 47.64
CA LEU A 956 -60.16 -13.13 47.84
C LEU A 956 -60.50 -12.07 48.90
N MET A 957 -61.75 -11.62 48.97
CA MET A 957 -62.20 -10.62 49.94
C MET A 957 -62.19 -11.12 51.39
N ASP A 958 -62.24 -12.42 51.60
CA ASP A 958 -62.19 -13.07 52.92
C ASP A 958 -60.80 -13.61 53.27
N LEU A 959 -59.82 -13.48 52.36
CA LEU A 959 -58.45 -13.92 52.59
C LEU A 959 -57.74 -13.03 53.62
N THR A 960 -56.89 -13.63 54.46
CA THR A 960 -55.99 -12.90 55.36
C THR A 960 -54.55 -13.11 54.93
N LEU A 961 -53.74 -12.04 54.95
CA LEU A 961 -52.29 -12.15 54.86
C LEU A 961 -51.69 -11.76 56.20
N ASN A 962 -50.85 -12.64 56.74
CA ASN A 962 -50.11 -12.39 57.98
C ASN A 962 -51.03 -11.99 59.17
N ASP A 963 -52.16 -12.71 59.30
CA ASP A 963 -53.23 -12.51 60.28
C ASP A 963 -54.05 -11.21 60.16
N GLU A 964 -53.83 -10.38 59.14
CA GLU A 964 -54.64 -9.20 58.81
C GLU A 964 -55.50 -9.45 57.56
N PRO A 965 -56.74 -8.94 57.48
CA PRO A 965 -57.59 -9.14 56.31
C PRO A 965 -57.05 -8.40 55.08
N LEU A 966 -57.11 -9.06 53.93
CA LEU A 966 -56.65 -8.51 52.65
C LEU A 966 -57.47 -7.27 52.24
N PHE A 967 -58.73 -7.22 52.67
CA PHE A 967 -59.62 -6.08 52.48
C PHE A 967 -60.15 -5.54 53.81
N ILE A 968 -60.20 -4.22 53.94
CA ILE A 968 -60.75 -3.50 55.08
C ILE A 968 -61.99 -2.71 54.67
N ASP A 969 -62.94 -2.55 55.60
CA ASP A 969 -64.10 -1.69 55.40
C ASP A 969 -63.68 -0.22 55.54
N VAL A 970 -63.77 0.54 54.45
CA VAL A 970 -63.59 1.98 54.42
C VAL A 970 -64.96 2.61 54.24
N VAL A 971 -65.35 3.45 55.20
CA VAL A 971 -66.61 4.21 55.11
C VAL A 971 -66.33 5.47 54.31
N ASP A 972 -67.01 5.63 53.18
CA ASP A 972 -66.88 6.83 52.36
C ASP A 972 -67.53 8.06 53.03
N GLU A 973 -67.29 9.26 52.49
CA GLU A 973 -67.86 10.51 53.02
C GLU A 973 -69.41 10.55 52.97
N SER A 974 -70.05 9.56 52.31
CA SER A 974 -71.49 9.38 52.16
C SER A 974 -72.11 8.44 53.21
N GLY A 975 -71.29 7.75 54.02
CA GLY A 975 -71.73 6.78 55.03
C GLY A 975 -71.95 5.36 54.49
N ILE A 976 -71.44 5.03 53.30
CA ILE A 976 -71.49 3.71 52.69
C ILE A 976 -70.16 2.98 52.99
N SER A 977 -70.24 1.75 53.48
CA SER A 977 -69.05 0.89 53.69
C SER A 977 -68.64 0.28 52.35
N VAL A 978 -67.42 0.57 51.90
CA VAL A 978 -66.79 -0.03 50.72
C VAL A 978 -65.58 -0.84 51.20
N LYS A 979 -65.45 -2.09 50.76
CA LYS A 979 -64.26 -2.90 51.05
C LYS A 979 -63.13 -2.46 50.11
N GLU A 980 -62.03 -1.98 50.65
CA GLU A 980 -60.81 -1.61 49.91
C GLU A 980 -59.64 -2.52 50.32
N LEU A 981 -58.66 -2.72 49.43
CA LEU A 981 -57.43 -3.47 49.75
C LEU A 981 -56.70 -2.80 50.91
N ASN A 982 -56.26 -3.60 51.89
CA ASN A 982 -55.59 -3.10 53.09
C ASN A 982 -54.22 -2.52 52.73
N PRO A 983 -54.02 -1.19 52.80
CA PRO A 983 -52.77 -0.58 52.37
C PRO A 983 -51.58 -0.94 53.27
N GLU A 984 -51.82 -1.38 54.52
CA GLU A 984 -50.77 -1.83 55.43
C GLU A 984 -50.13 -3.16 55.00
N LEU A 985 -50.74 -3.89 54.05
CA LEU A 985 -50.21 -5.12 53.49
C LEU A 985 -49.36 -4.93 52.22
N SER A 986 -49.17 -3.69 51.75
CA SER A 986 -48.48 -3.38 50.49
C SER A 986 -47.05 -3.94 50.36
N ASP A 987 -46.30 -4.02 51.46
CA ASP A 987 -44.95 -4.57 51.51
C ASP A 987 -44.91 -6.07 51.85
N VAL A 988 -46.07 -6.71 52.04
CA VAL A 988 -46.17 -8.13 52.43
C VAL A 988 -46.10 -9.01 51.18
N LYS A 989 -45.23 -10.03 51.23
CA LYS A 989 -45.03 -10.98 50.13
C LYS A 989 -46.36 -11.61 49.70
N GLY A 990 -46.68 -11.52 48.41
CA GLY A 990 -47.91 -12.04 47.82
C GLY A 990 -49.04 -11.03 47.68
N PHE A 991 -48.93 -9.84 48.29
CA PHE A 991 -49.97 -8.80 48.20
C PHE A 991 -50.14 -8.26 46.78
N THR A 992 -49.04 -7.93 46.10
CA THR A 992 -49.07 -7.39 44.73
C THR A 992 -49.65 -8.41 43.75
N GLU A 993 -49.31 -9.69 43.91
CA GLU A 993 -49.85 -10.78 43.10
C GLU A 993 -51.36 -10.97 43.31
N LEU A 994 -51.82 -10.94 44.57
CA LEU A 994 -53.25 -11.04 44.90
C LEU A 994 -54.04 -9.82 44.43
N GLN A 995 -53.45 -8.62 44.51
CA GLN A 995 -54.03 -7.41 43.96
C GLN A 995 -54.19 -7.51 42.44
N TYR A 996 -53.19 -8.05 41.74
CA TYR A 996 -53.26 -8.28 40.29
C TYR A 996 -54.37 -9.29 39.95
N ILE A 997 -54.40 -10.44 40.61
CA ILE A 997 -55.45 -11.47 40.44
C ILE A 997 -56.85 -10.87 40.65
N TYR A 998 -57.02 -10.06 41.69
CA TYR A 998 -58.29 -9.37 41.97
C TYR A 998 -58.69 -8.39 40.86
N SER A 999 -57.73 -7.63 40.33
CA SER A 999 -57.99 -6.69 39.23
C SER A 999 -58.42 -7.37 37.93
N VAL A 1000 -57.81 -8.52 37.60
CA VAL A 1000 -58.17 -9.31 36.41
C VAL A 1000 -59.60 -9.84 36.53
N LEU A 1001 -59.99 -10.36 37.70
CA LEU A 1001 -61.36 -10.82 37.94
C LEU A 1001 -62.40 -9.68 37.87
N LEU A 1002 -62.05 -8.47 38.35
CA LEU A 1002 -62.92 -7.30 38.27
C LEU A 1002 -63.10 -6.80 36.83
N ASN A 1003 -62.02 -6.75 36.05
CA ASN A 1003 -62.08 -6.40 34.64
C ASN A 1003 -62.96 -7.40 33.89
N LYS A 1004 -62.75 -8.71 34.12
CA LYS A 1004 -63.55 -9.75 33.47
C LYS A 1004 -65.02 -9.68 33.84
N LYS A 1005 -65.34 -9.42 35.11
CA LYS A 1005 -66.72 -9.17 35.56
C LYS A 1005 -67.32 -7.96 34.83
N ALA A 1006 -66.57 -6.86 34.71
CA ALA A 1006 -67.03 -5.66 34.03
C ALA A 1006 -67.29 -5.90 32.53
N ASP A 1007 -66.43 -6.67 31.86
CA ASP A 1007 -66.57 -7.00 30.44
C ASP A 1007 -67.81 -7.86 30.18
N ILE A 1008 -68.08 -8.87 31.02
CA ILE A 1008 -69.28 -9.72 30.90
C ILE A 1008 -70.56 -8.92 31.21
N GLU A 1009 -70.53 -8.02 32.22
CA GLU A 1009 -71.67 -7.16 32.56
C GLU A 1009 -71.97 -6.11 31.47
N GLN A 1010 -70.96 -5.68 30.70
CA GLN A 1010 -71.09 -4.70 29.62
C GLN A 1010 -71.39 -5.32 28.24
N GLY A 1011 -71.35 -6.65 28.11
CA GLY A 1011 -71.78 -7.37 26.91
C GLY A 1011 -70.88 -7.18 25.68
N THR A 1012 -69.62 -6.81 25.89
CA THR A 1012 -68.56 -6.81 24.89
C THR A 1012 -67.95 -8.21 24.81
N GLU A 1013 -68.17 -8.92 23.70
CA GLU A 1013 -67.38 -10.11 23.34
C GLU A 1013 -65.94 -9.66 23.06
N GLU A 1014 -64.95 -10.31 23.69
CA GLU A 1014 -63.55 -10.20 23.30
C GLU A 1014 -63.42 -10.61 21.82
N GLU A 1015 -62.98 -9.69 20.97
CA GLU A 1015 -62.28 -10.08 19.75
C GLU A 1015 -61.02 -10.81 20.22
N ASP A 1016 -61.02 -12.14 20.08
CA ASP A 1016 -59.83 -12.98 20.19
C ASP A 1016 -58.72 -12.36 19.34
N PHE A 1017 -57.83 -11.60 19.98
CA PHE A 1017 -56.53 -11.31 19.42
C PHE A 1017 -55.76 -12.62 19.46
N ASP A 1018 -55.68 -13.31 18.32
CA ASP A 1018 -54.75 -14.41 18.09
C ASP A 1018 -53.33 -13.95 18.47
N GLN A 1019 -52.90 -14.25 19.69
CA GLN A 1019 -51.54 -14.06 20.17
C GLN A 1019 -50.89 -15.42 20.38
N TYR A 1020 -49.90 -15.67 19.52
CA TYR A 1020 -49.23 -16.94 19.27
C TYR A 1020 -48.09 -17.19 20.26
N ASN A 1021 -47.88 -18.45 20.67
CA ASN A 1021 -46.77 -18.91 21.52
C ASN A 1021 -45.40 -18.81 20.81
N ASP A 1022 -44.36 -18.37 21.52
CA ASP A 1022 -42.96 -18.50 21.07
C ASP A 1022 -42.41 -19.90 21.37
N LEU A 1023 -41.92 -20.57 20.32
CA LEU A 1023 -41.33 -21.90 20.40
C LEU A 1023 -39.92 -21.91 20.99
N LEU A 1024 -39.20 -20.78 21.09
CA LEU A 1024 -37.79 -20.69 21.48
C LEU A 1024 -37.51 -19.41 22.28
N TYR A 1025 -37.00 -19.53 23.51
CA TYR A 1025 -36.66 -18.40 24.39
C TYR A 1025 -35.46 -18.74 25.28
N ILE A 1026 -34.71 -17.74 25.75
CA ILE A 1026 -33.69 -17.96 26.79
C ILE A 1026 -34.33 -17.69 28.16
N ASN A 1027 -34.26 -18.66 29.07
CA ASN A 1027 -34.81 -18.51 30.41
C ASN A 1027 -33.87 -17.66 31.31
N ASP A 1028 -34.35 -17.33 32.51
CA ASP A 1028 -33.64 -16.46 33.45
C ASP A 1028 -32.30 -17.04 33.97
N ASN A 1029 -32.00 -18.31 33.68
CA ASN A 1029 -30.71 -18.92 33.97
C ASN A 1029 -29.70 -18.80 32.82
N GLY A 1030 -30.11 -18.21 31.68
CA GLY A 1030 -29.30 -18.13 30.47
C GLY A 1030 -29.42 -19.36 29.57
N ASP A 1031 -30.33 -20.31 29.86
CA ASP A 1031 -30.53 -21.50 29.04
C ASP A 1031 -31.51 -21.21 27.91
N LEU A 1032 -31.18 -21.62 26.68
CA LEU A 1032 -32.09 -21.59 25.54
C LEU A 1032 -33.12 -22.74 25.64
N VAL A 1033 -34.38 -22.40 25.91
CA VAL A 1033 -35.53 -23.29 26.04
C VAL A 1033 -36.38 -23.27 24.78
N LEU A 1034 -36.64 -24.44 24.19
CA LEU A 1034 -37.54 -24.62 23.06
C LEU A 1034 -38.83 -25.34 23.52
N ASN A 1035 -39.99 -24.68 23.43
CA ASN A 1035 -41.31 -25.20 23.84
C ASN A 1035 -42.12 -25.86 22.70
N GLY A 1036 -41.46 -26.30 21.62
CA GLY A 1036 -42.10 -27.11 20.57
C GLY A 1036 -41.15 -28.10 19.89
N SER A 1037 -41.63 -28.83 18.89
CA SER A 1037 -40.83 -29.77 18.09
C SER A 1037 -40.27 -29.10 16.84
N ILE A 1038 -38.94 -29.18 16.62
CA ILE A 1038 -38.33 -28.85 15.32
C ILE A 1038 -38.67 -29.97 14.33
N ASN A 1039 -39.48 -29.67 13.31
CA ASN A 1039 -39.66 -30.54 12.15
C ASN A 1039 -38.74 -30.08 11.02
N ILE A 1040 -37.66 -30.83 10.79
CA ILE A 1040 -36.84 -30.68 9.58
C ILE A 1040 -37.52 -31.48 8.48
N ASN A 1041 -38.36 -30.83 7.68
CA ASN A 1041 -38.91 -31.45 6.49
C ASN A 1041 -37.83 -31.47 5.40
N THR A 1042 -37.09 -32.58 5.32
CA THR A 1042 -36.28 -32.87 4.14
C THR A 1042 -37.21 -33.18 2.97
N VAL A 1043 -36.97 -32.58 1.82
CA VAL A 1043 -37.73 -32.82 0.59
C VAL A 1043 -37.41 -34.22 0.07
N SER A 1044 -37.96 -35.24 0.69
CA SER A 1044 -38.03 -36.60 0.14
C SER A 1044 -39.18 -37.34 0.79
N GLU A 1045 -40.12 -37.84 -0.01
CA GLU A 1045 -41.36 -38.50 0.41
C GLU A 1045 -41.19 -39.85 1.14
N ASP A 1046 -39.99 -40.27 1.53
CA ASP A 1046 -39.78 -41.54 2.21
C ASP A 1046 -39.33 -41.36 3.67
N SER A 1047 -40.22 -41.73 4.59
CA SER A 1047 -40.01 -41.72 6.04
C SER A 1047 -38.83 -42.59 6.45
N SER A 1048 -37.69 -42.00 6.82
CA SER A 1048 -36.58 -42.69 7.47
C SER A 1048 -36.67 -42.52 8.99
N THR A 1049 -36.64 -43.63 9.72
CA THR A 1049 -36.76 -43.65 11.18
C THR A 1049 -35.43 -43.25 11.84
N LEU A 1050 -35.45 -42.92 13.14
CA LEU A 1050 -34.27 -42.49 13.93
C LEU A 1050 -33.07 -43.47 13.85
N ASN A 1051 -33.28 -44.74 13.48
CA ASN A 1051 -32.21 -45.71 13.27
C ASN A 1051 -31.42 -45.50 11.96
N ASP A 1052 -32.00 -44.82 10.97
CA ASP A 1052 -31.35 -44.52 9.69
C ASP A 1052 -30.35 -43.35 9.80
N LEU A 1053 -30.43 -42.55 10.88
CA LEU A 1053 -29.51 -41.47 11.22
C LEU A 1053 -28.22 -41.94 11.93
N LEU A 1054 -28.14 -43.23 12.29
CA LEU A 1054 -27.04 -43.80 13.05
C LEU A 1054 -26.10 -44.70 12.21
N ASP A 1055 -26.25 -44.75 10.88
CA ASP A 1055 -25.35 -45.50 9.99
C ASP A 1055 -24.17 -44.63 9.51
N PRO A 1056 -22.94 -44.85 10.02
CA PRO A 1056 -21.77 -44.05 9.67
C PRO A 1056 -21.33 -44.20 8.20
N ASN A 1057 -21.71 -45.29 7.51
CA ASN A 1057 -21.35 -45.47 6.11
C ASN A 1057 -22.15 -44.52 5.20
N ARG A 1058 -23.42 -44.26 5.53
CA ARG A 1058 -24.27 -43.33 4.77
C ARG A 1058 -23.89 -41.87 5.03
N PHE A 1059 -23.40 -41.56 6.22
CA PHE A 1059 -22.79 -40.26 6.53
C PHE A 1059 -21.56 -40.00 5.68
N THR A 1060 -20.74 -41.04 5.43
CA THR A 1060 -19.53 -40.94 4.61
C THR A 1060 -19.88 -40.76 3.13
N ASP A 1061 -20.89 -41.48 2.63
CA ASP A 1061 -21.38 -41.33 1.26
C ASP A 1061 -22.05 -39.96 1.03
N SER A 1062 -22.84 -39.46 1.99
CA SER A 1062 -23.46 -38.13 1.88
C SER A 1062 -22.44 -37.01 2.00
N PHE A 1063 -21.42 -37.14 2.85
CA PHE A 1063 -20.32 -36.16 2.92
C PHE A 1063 -19.51 -36.15 1.64
N THR A 1064 -19.26 -37.33 1.05
CA THR A 1064 -18.55 -37.45 -0.23
C THR A 1064 -19.38 -36.85 -1.35
N GLU A 1065 -20.69 -37.09 -1.40
CA GLU A 1065 -21.59 -36.51 -2.39
C GLU A 1065 -21.76 -34.99 -2.22
N ILE A 1066 -21.82 -34.48 -0.98
CA ILE A 1066 -21.87 -33.04 -0.68
C ILE A 1066 -20.55 -32.36 -1.04
N ILE A 1067 -19.41 -32.97 -0.74
CA ILE A 1067 -18.09 -32.46 -1.15
C ILE A 1067 -17.97 -32.51 -2.66
N GLN A 1068 -18.35 -33.62 -3.31
CA GLN A 1068 -18.29 -33.74 -4.76
C GLN A 1068 -19.20 -32.71 -5.45
N ASN A 1069 -20.43 -32.51 -4.94
CA ASN A 1069 -21.36 -31.53 -5.50
C ASN A 1069 -20.93 -30.10 -5.20
N THR A 1070 -20.36 -29.81 -4.03
CA THR A 1070 -19.88 -28.48 -3.67
C THR A 1070 -18.63 -28.14 -4.47
N VAL A 1071 -17.68 -29.07 -4.60
CA VAL A 1071 -16.49 -28.90 -5.46
C VAL A 1071 -16.90 -28.79 -6.91
N ASN A 1072 -17.82 -29.63 -7.41
CA ASN A 1072 -18.31 -29.53 -8.78
C ASN A 1072 -19.02 -28.20 -9.01
N SER A 1073 -19.90 -27.74 -8.12
CA SER A 1073 -20.57 -26.44 -8.23
C SER A 1073 -19.59 -25.27 -8.11
N SER A 1074 -18.58 -25.35 -7.25
CA SER A 1074 -17.54 -24.32 -7.15
C SER A 1074 -16.66 -24.28 -8.40
N VAL A 1075 -16.34 -25.44 -8.98
CA VAL A 1075 -15.58 -25.54 -10.24
C VAL A 1075 -16.44 -25.08 -11.42
N GLU A 1076 -17.73 -25.42 -11.46
CA GLU A 1076 -18.66 -24.96 -12.50
C GLU A 1076 -18.91 -23.46 -12.40
N ASN A 1077 -19.07 -22.91 -11.18
CA ASN A 1077 -19.20 -21.47 -10.96
C ASN A 1077 -17.90 -20.72 -11.28
N ALA A 1078 -16.74 -21.28 -10.92
CA ALA A 1078 -15.45 -20.70 -11.28
C ALA A 1078 -15.22 -20.75 -12.79
N ALA A 1079 -15.54 -21.88 -13.45
CA ALA A 1079 -15.45 -22.02 -14.90
C ALA A 1079 -16.42 -21.08 -15.63
N ASN A 1080 -17.66 -20.95 -15.16
CA ASN A 1080 -18.64 -20.03 -15.74
C ASN A 1080 -18.26 -18.57 -15.48
N SER A 1081 -17.73 -18.24 -14.30
CA SER A 1081 -17.22 -16.89 -14.00
C SER A 1081 -16.01 -16.55 -14.87
N LEU A 1082 -15.09 -17.50 -15.09
CA LEU A 1082 -13.96 -17.31 -15.98
C LEU A 1082 -14.43 -17.15 -17.43
N ASP A 1083 -15.38 -17.98 -17.88
CA ASP A 1083 -15.92 -17.91 -19.23
C ASP A 1083 -16.71 -16.61 -19.44
N GLU A 1084 -17.47 -16.14 -18.45
CA GLU A 1084 -18.12 -14.82 -18.47
C GLU A 1084 -17.11 -13.67 -18.51
N GLU A 1085 -16.03 -13.72 -17.73
CA GLU A 1085 -14.97 -12.71 -17.74
C GLU A 1085 -14.20 -12.70 -19.06
N TYR A 1086 -13.85 -13.88 -19.60
CA TYR A 1086 -13.22 -14.02 -20.92
C TYR A 1086 -14.16 -13.58 -22.04
N GLN A 1087 -15.45 -13.92 -22.00
CA GLN A 1087 -16.42 -13.43 -22.99
C GLN A 1087 -16.60 -11.92 -22.87
N GLN A 1088 -16.60 -11.36 -21.66
CA GLN A 1088 -16.71 -9.92 -21.44
C GLN A 1088 -15.48 -9.19 -22.00
N GLN A 1089 -14.26 -9.69 -21.75
CA GLN A 1089 -13.04 -9.14 -22.34
C GLN A 1089 -12.99 -9.31 -23.85
N ILE A 1090 -13.45 -10.46 -24.38
CA ILE A 1090 -13.53 -10.71 -25.83
C ILE A 1090 -14.55 -9.77 -26.48
N ASP A 1091 -15.69 -9.54 -25.84
CA ASP A 1091 -16.73 -8.64 -26.36
C ASP A 1091 -16.33 -7.17 -26.22
N GLU A 1092 -15.58 -6.80 -25.18
CA GLU A 1092 -14.95 -5.50 -25.04
C GLU A 1092 -13.87 -5.29 -26.11
N LEU A 1093 -13.01 -6.28 -26.36
CA LEU A 1093 -12.03 -6.26 -27.45
C LEU A 1093 -12.70 -6.19 -28.83
N LYS A 1094 -13.79 -6.95 -29.05
CA LYS A 1094 -14.58 -6.84 -30.29
C LYS A 1094 -15.22 -5.46 -30.42
N THR A 1095 -15.76 -4.91 -29.34
CA THR A 1095 -16.40 -3.58 -29.34
C THR A 1095 -15.36 -2.51 -29.62
N ASN A 1096 -14.20 -2.55 -28.96
CA ASN A 1096 -13.06 -1.67 -29.23
C ASN A 1096 -12.55 -1.81 -30.67
N LEU A 1097 -12.51 -3.03 -31.21
CA LEU A 1097 -12.15 -3.28 -32.61
C LEU A 1097 -13.21 -2.74 -33.58
N TYR A 1098 -14.50 -2.87 -33.25
CA TYR A 1098 -15.61 -2.32 -34.03
C TYR A 1098 -15.65 -0.78 -33.96
N ASP A 1099 -15.33 -0.19 -32.82
CA ASP A 1099 -15.24 1.26 -32.62
C ASP A 1099 -14.02 1.82 -33.33
N TYR A 1100 -12.89 1.11 -33.29
CA TYR A 1100 -11.71 1.41 -34.09
C TYR A 1100 -12.01 1.29 -35.60
N GLN A 1101 -12.70 0.24 -36.04
CA GLN A 1101 -13.12 0.08 -37.43
C GLN A 1101 -14.16 1.13 -37.88
N THR A 1102 -15.05 1.56 -36.99
CA THR A 1102 -16.09 2.55 -37.28
C THR A 1102 -15.52 3.97 -37.30
N SER A 1103 -14.65 4.30 -36.35
CA SER A 1103 -13.95 5.59 -36.29
C SER A 1103 -12.97 5.76 -37.45
N VAL A 1104 -12.15 4.74 -37.76
CA VAL A 1104 -11.26 4.76 -38.93
C VAL A 1104 -12.08 4.69 -40.22
N GLY A 1105 -13.10 3.84 -40.30
CA GLY A 1105 -13.98 3.67 -41.47
C GLY A 1105 -14.81 4.91 -41.83
N GLN A 1106 -15.04 5.81 -40.87
CA GLN A 1106 -15.66 7.10 -41.14
C GLN A 1106 -14.79 7.96 -42.06
N TYR A 1107 -13.47 7.90 -41.93
CA TYR A 1107 -12.52 8.77 -42.65
C TYR A 1107 -11.67 8.03 -43.68
N LEU A 1108 -11.53 6.71 -43.60
CA LEU A 1108 -10.66 5.89 -44.44
C LEU A 1108 -11.43 4.65 -44.92
N GLN A 1109 -11.78 4.61 -46.19
CA GLN A 1109 -12.55 3.52 -46.80
C GLN A 1109 -11.73 2.83 -47.88
N PHE A 1110 -11.42 1.55 -47.68
CA PHE A 1110 -10.86 0.69 -48.72
C PHE A 1110 -12.01 0.06 -49.51
N ASN A 1111 -12.14 0.39 -50.78
CA ASN A 1111 -13.15 -0.15 -51.68
C ASN A 1111 -12.50 -0.67 -52.98
N GLU A 1112 -13.29 -1.31 -53.84
CA GLU A 1112 -12.80 -1.87 -55.12
C GLU A 1112 -12.17 -0.81 -56.05
N SER A 1113 -12.38 0.48 -55.79
CA SER A 1113 -11.86 1.60 -56.59
C SER A 1113 -10.59 2.23 -56.00
N GLY A 1114 -10.12 1.80 -54.83
CA GLY A 1114 -8.93 2.31 -54.14
C GLY A 1114 -9.19 2.75 -52.69
N LEU A 1115 -8.26 3.54 -52.14
CA LEU A 1115 -8.38 4.14 -50.81
C LEU A 1115 -9.09 5.50 -50.91
N THR A 1116 -10.26 5.63 -50.28
CA THR A 1116 -10.94 6.91 -50.13
C THR A 1116 -10.66 7.49 -48.74
N ILE A 1117 -10.19 8.73 -48.70
CA ILE A 1117 -9.86 9.49 -47.49
C ILE A 1117 -10.81 10.69 -47.39
N GLY A 1118 -11.61 10.77 -46.32
CA GLY A 1118 -12.57 11.83 -46.05
C GLY A 1118 -13.79 11.30 -45.31
N ALA A 1119 -14.38 12.12 -44.44
CA ALA A 1119 -15.55 11.73 -43.65
C ALA A 1119 -16.71 11.29 -44.56
N LEU A 1120 -17.40 10.18 -44.25
CA LEU A 1120 -18.59 9.68 -44.98
C LEU A 1120 -19.65 10.75 -45.25
N THR A 1121 -19.80 11.70 -44.32
CA THR A 1121 -20.77 12.81 -44.39
C THR A 1121 -20.21 14.05 -45.07
N SER A 1122 -18.90 14.11 -45.32
CA SER A 1122 -18.24 15.24 -45.97
C SER A 1122 -18.49 15.19 -47.47
N ALA A 1123 -18.87 16.34 -48.02
CA ALA A 1123 -18.89 16.52 -49.46
C ALA A 1123 -17.47 16.47 -50.05
N PHE A 1124 -16.40 16.55 -49.28
CA PHE A 1124 -15.02 16.50 -49.77
C PHE A 1124 -14.34 15.19 -49.42
N SER A 1125 -13.72 14.55 -50.41
CA SER A 1125 -12.95 13.31 -50.24
C SER A 1125 -11.75 13.26 -51.18
N THR A 1126 -10.77 12.43 -50.86
CA THR A 1126 -9.60 12.14 -51.69
C THR A 1126 -9.61 10.66 -52.04
N LEU A 1127 -9.58 10.33 -53.32
CA LEU A 1127 -9.46 8.95 -53.80
C LEU A 1127 -8.04 8.70 -54.28
N ILE A 1128 -7.37 7.69 -53.73
CA ILE A 1128 -6.05 7.22 -54.16
C ILE A 1128 -6.22 5.85 -54.79
N ASN A 1129 -5.82 5.72 -56.05
CA ASN A 1129 -5.82 4.45 -56.76
C ASN A 1129 -4.56 4.31 -57.63
N ASN A 1130 -4.48 3.21 -58.38
CA ASN A 1130 -3.31 2.91 -59.23
C ASN A 1130 -3.07 3.93 -60.35
N ASP A 1131 -4.06 4.75 -60.69
CA ASP A 1131 -3.97 5.75 -61.75
C ASP A 1131 -3.58 7.13 -61.21
N GLY A 1132 -3.79 7.41 -59.91
CA GLY A 1132 -3.40 8.69 -59.31
C GLY A 1132 -4.16 9.05 -58.04
N MET A 1133 -4.00 10.31 -57.61
CA MET A 1133 -4.66 10.89 -56.45
C MET A 1133 -5.67 11.95 -56.88
N TYR A 1134 -6.93 11.79 -56.49
CA TYR A 1134 -8.06 12.60 -56.97
C TYR A 1134 -8.76 13.27 -55.79
N PHE A 1135 -8.78 14.60 -55.77
CA PHE A 1135 -9.56 15.39 -54.83
C PHE A 1135 -10.97 15.61 -55.39
N LYS A 1136 -11.98 15.22 -54.63
CA LYS A 1136 -13.38 15.23 -55.04
C LYS A 1136 -14.23 16.12 -54.14
N GLN A 1137 -15.22 16.75 -54.76
CA GLN A 1137 -16.38 17.33 -54.08
C GLN A 1137 -17.64 16.61 -54.57
N ALA A 1138 -18.27 15.83 -53.69
CA ALA A 1138 -19.26 14.80 -53.99
C ALA A 1138 -18.72 13.86 -55.10
N ASP A 1139 -19.47 13.70 -56.19
CA ASP A 1139 -19.06 12.85 -57.32
C ASP A 1139 -18.12 13.55 -58.31
N THR A 1140 -17.81 14.84 -58.11
CA THR A 1140 -17.03 15.64 -59.06
C THR A 1140 -15.57 15.73 -58.65
N THR A 1141 -14.64 15.43 -59.57
CA THR A 1141 -13.20 15.65 -59.34
C THR A 1141 -12.87 17.13 -59.50
N VAL A 1142 -12.41 17.77 -58.42
CA VAL A 1142 -12.08 19.20 -58.38
C VAL A 1142 -10.58 19.47 -58.52
N ALA A 1143 -9.73 18.50 -58.24
CA ALA A 1143 -8.31 18.50 -58.58
C ALA A 1143 -7.79 17.06 -58.64
N TYR A 1144 -6.72 16.78 -59.39
CA TYR A 1144 -6.09 15.47 -59.36
C TYR A 1144 -4.62 15.51 -59.75
N ILE A 1145 -3.87 14.52 -59.27
CA ILE A 1145 -2.46 14.29 -59.60
C ILE A 1145 -2.36 12.93 -60.29
N ASN A 1146 -1.87 12.94 -61.52
CA ASN A 1146 -1.63 11.75 -62.34
C ASN A 1146 -0.45 12.04 -63.28
N ASN A 1147 0.40 11.04 -63.56
CA ASN A 1147 1.53 11.16 -64.49
C ASN A 1147 2.46 12.36 -64.19
N ASN A 1148 2.81 12.55 -62.91
CA ASN A 1148 3.66 13.64 -62.41
C ASN A 1148 3.13 15.05 -62.72
N GLN A 1149 1.82 15.21 -62.90
CA GLN A 1149 1.19 16.48 -63.21
C GLN A 1149 -0.01 16.73 -62.29
N LEU A 1150 -0.12 17.96 -61.79
CA LEU A 1150 -1.24 18.45 -60.99
C LEU A 1150 -2.25 19.18 -61.89
N TYR A 1151 -3.50 18.75 -61.85
CA TYR A 1151 -4.60 19.30 -62.62
C TYR A 1151 -5.62 19.95 -61.68
N ILE A 1152 -5.85 21.26 -61.84
CA ILE A 1152 -6.89 22.01 -61.10
C ILE A 1152 -7.78 22.71 -62.13
N PRO A 1153 -8.94 22.12 -62.50
CA PRO A 1153 -9.79 22.63 -63.57
C PRO A 1153 -10.37 24.03 -63.31
N ASN A 1154 -10.68 24.36 -62.06
CA ASN A 1154 -11.22 25.65 -61.64
C ASN A 1154 -10.50 26.14 -60.38
N ALA A 1155 -9.52 27.03 -60.54
CA ALA A 1155 -8.80 27.64 -59.42
C ALA A 1155 -9.26 29.09 -59.22
N VAL A 1156 -9.68 29.43 -58.00
CA VAL A 1156 -9.87 30.82 -57.56
C VAL A 1156 -8.68 31.18 -56.68
N ILE A 1157 -7.85 32.10 -57.16
CA ILE A 1157 -6.62 32.49 -56.48
C ILE A 1157 -6.88 33.81 -55.77
N GLN A 1158 -7.00 33.76 -54.45
CA GLN A 1158 -7.44 34.90 -53.65
C GLN A 1158 -6.34 35.94 -53.43
N ASN A 1159 -5.07 35.50 -53.34
CA ASN A 1159 -3.95 36.37 -53.01
C ASN A 1159 -2.99 36.58 -54.20
N THR A 1160 -2.27 35.54 -54.65
CA THR A 1160 -1.28 35.70 -55.72
C THR A 1160 -1.07 34.40 -56.51
N LEU A 1161 -1.05 34.50 -57.85
CA LEU A 1161 -0.60 33.42 -58.73
C LEU A 1161 0.76 33.80 -59.32
N THR A 1162 1.80 33.04 -58.96
CA THR A 1162 3.16 33.25 -59.46
C THR A 1162 3.54 32.09 -60.38
N LEU A 1163 3.76 32.37 -61.66
CA LEU A 1163 4.21 31.43 -62.69
C LEU A 1163 5.61 31.84 -63.16
N GLY A 1164 6.63 31.30 -62.50
CA GLY A 1164 8.01 31.72 -62.73
C GLY A 1164 8.21 33.19 -62.35
N LYS A 1165 8.84 33.99 -63.22
CA LYS A 1165 9.05 35.44 -63.01
C LYS A 1165 7.81 36.30 -63.31
N PHE A 1166 6.65 35.70 -63.55
CA PHE A 1166 5.42 36.43 -63.84
C PHE A 1166 4.40 36.22 -62.73
N PHE A 1167 3.81 37.29 -62.22
CA PHE A 1167 2.68 37.20 -61.30
C PHE A 1167 1.49 38.01 -61.80
N PHE A 1168 0.29 37.48 -61.54
CA PHE A 1168 -0.97 38.13 -61.90
C PHE A 1168 -1.47 38.93 -60.69
N SER A 1169 -1.55 40.25 -60.83
CA SER A 1169 -2.09 41.14 -59.79
C SER A 1169 -3.48 41.63 -60.19
N PRO A 1170 -4.52 41.37 -59.37
CA PRO A 1170 -5.84 41.96 -59.58
C PRO A 1170 -5.78 43.48 -59.40
N ARG A 1171 -6.50 44.20 -60.27
CA ARG A 1171 -6.64 45.65 -60.21
C ARG A 1171 -7.97 46.03 -59.56
N VAL A 1172 -7.99 47.22 -58.99
CA VAL A 1172 -9.16 47.78 -58.26
C VAL A 1172 -10.40 47.97 -59.16
N ASP A 1173 -10.24 47.92 -60.49
CA ASP A 1173 -11.31 47.99 -61.49
C ASP A 1173 -11.85 46.62 -61.93
N GLY A 1174 -11.37 45.53 -61.34
CA GLY A 1174 -11.74 44.16 -61.69
C GLY A 1174 -10.98 43.58 -62.88
N GLY A 1175 -10.01 44.31 -63.45
CA GLY A 1175 -9.07 43.76 -64.43
C GLY A 1175 -7.92 42.99 -63.77
N VAL A 1176 -7.22 42.14 -64.54
CA VAL A 1176 -6.01 41.42 -64.08
C VAL A 1176 -4.80 41.90 -64.87
N SER A 1177 -3.72 42.29 -64.17
CA SER A 1177 -2.44 42.66 -64.80
C SER A 1177 -1.42 41.54 -64.68
N LEU A 1178 -0.77 41.18 -65.79
CA LEU A 1178 0.41 40.32 -65.80
C LEU A 1178 1.66 41.18 -65.60
N VAL A 1179 2.38 40.97 -64.50
CA VAL A 1179 3.59 41.71 -64.14
C VAL A 1179 4.79 40.76 -64.20
N TRP A 1180 5.86 41.17 -64.88
CA TRP A 1180 7.13 40.46 -64.90
C TRP A 1180 8.06 41.07 -63.86
N GLN A 1181 8.57 40.25 -62.95
CA GLN A 1181 9.59 40.65 -61.99
C GLN A 1181 10.96 40.51 -62.66
N GLY A 1182 11.49 41.64 -63.13
CA GLY A 1182 12.89 41.76 -63.54
C GLY A 1182 13.81 41.81 -62.32
N ASP A 1183 15.06 41.38 -62.52
CA ASP A 1183 16.08 41.33 -61.46
C ASP A 1183 16.27 42.67 -60.72
#